data_AF-A0A9N9U706-F1
#
_entry.id   AF-A0A9N9U706-F1
#
_cell.length_a   1.000
_cell.length_b   1.000
_cell.length_c   1.000
_cell.angle_alpha   90.00
_cell.angle_beta   90.00
_cell.angle_gamma   90.00
#
_symmetry.space_group_name_H-M   'P 1'
#
loop_
_entity.id
_entity.type
_entity.pdbx_description
1 polymer ?
#
loop_
_entity_poly.entity_id
_entity_poly.type
_entity_poly.pdbx_seq_one_letter_code
_entity_poly.pdbx_strand_id
1 'polypeptide(L)'
;MSDDSASYSLDQESNESIAQGDAEQTLTSLLQRRTSPTACRKCHSRKVKCSGGQPCNACLANKEDECVYPRRQRVIKVTQEDLESLLREVQQLRTRSTTIAPTETPKPQSPARLGSPVLELSAQYPPWFLNSIVPHTPILIGEGSDAGFATRCRNAISDTPYNHVPRLNYPTDEYLAVLSEAEAPWPSPSKARMLVNIALWHVSDRYHVVLKSQVLHNLEQNPSLMNVMTRSKMMALFAIGELYSSRTICKNRGYPGLPFFAKATSVLSIMSERPHLDAIEIRLLLSFYSLAINRRYSAYALAGSATRLAVLMGLHLNVSENELTDPALREHRNRVWWTCYSFDRMWGVNLGNPVGVFDNVIDVDLPSDRETLSADDFSDAAYYIARTRLAQVAGQVLQVMYLRNDRPDSREGSQAQRVQDSLKNLLRWRENLPNHLCVNANDPTQTLSNACIVMTTRPIFLNILRQTIAFKKGLGPEPQIPQSAISLADACYRCARHNVRLLTDSWADGSFPTFDWLYPQYLFSSAIIIQISSLIKGKDWPHNGQEQIESAFEILCQLRDTGHLAAKEFLRHLEAIKAAISELVTSGVIPSSPDYVWPSPSDEIGASVAAIRGHPNLDMSGPLLQDLLMQPSLDLQFIDNSLSENMSQGLYWSTITPDNCMDQPWGGA
;
A
#
# COMPACT_ATOMS: atom_id res chain seq x y z
N MET A 1 32.44 -21.31 -72.82
CA MET A 1 31.23 -22.14 -72.75
C MET A 1 30.34 -21.55 -71.66
N SER A 2 29.50 -20.63 -72.14
CA SER A 2 28.11 -20.29 -71.83
C SER A 2 27.40 -20.74 -70.53
N ASP A 3 26.62 -19.76 -70.03
CA ASP A 3 25.24 -19.83 -69.49
C ASP A 3 25.03 -20.28 -68.03
N ASP A 4 24.11 -19.72 -67.23
CA ASP A 4 23.33 -18.47 -67.22
C ASP A 4 22.66 -18.38 -65.83
N SER A 5 22.30 -17.18 -65.41
CA SER A 5 21.59 -16.86 -64.17
C SER A 5 20.08 -17.15 -64.22
N ALA A 6 19.47 -17.67 -63.14
CA ALA A 6 18.03 -17.52 -62.88
C ALA A 6 17.68 -17.61 -61.37
N SER A 7 16.88 -16.66 -60.92
CA SER A 7 16.33 -16.45 -59.59
C SER A 7 15.14 -17.37 -59.26
N TYR A 8 14.94 -17.70 -57.99
CA TYR A 8 13.63 -18.11 -57.46
C TYR A 8 13.41 -17.53 -56.05
N SER A 9 12.44 -16.61 -55.96
CA SER A 9 11.83 -16.11 -54.73
C SER A 9 10.63 -16.99 -54.39
N LEU A 10 10.41 -17.33 -53.10
CA LEU A 10 9.14 -17.87 -52.62
C LEU A 10 8.83 -17.34 -51.21
N ASP A 11 7.59 -16.91 -51.07
CA ASP A 11 6.98 -16.07 -50.04
C ASP A 11 6.82 -16.75 -48.66
N GLN A 12 7.02 -15.97 -47.59
CA GLN A 12 6.92 -16.41 -46.20
C GLN A 12 6.02 -15.48 -45.34
N GLU A 13 4.97 -14.90 -45.93
CA GLU A 13 4.08 -13.94 -45.25
C GLU A 13 2.61 -14.40 -45.05
N SER A 14 2.26 -15.66 -45.29
CA SER A 14 0.85 -16.10 -45.23
C SER A 14 0.46 -17.00 -44.04
N ASN A 15 1.38 -17.32 -43.11
CA ASN A 15 1.11 -18.30 -42.05
C ASN A 15 0.83 -17.74 -40.64
N GLU A 16 1.08 -16.44 -40.37
CA GLU A 16 0.82 -15.84 -39.05
C GLU A 16 -0.65 -15.40 -38.86
N SER A 17 -1.37 -15.10 -39.94
CA SER A 17 -2.79 -14.68 -39.89
C SER A 17 -3.77 -15.84 -39.68
N ILE A 18 -3.35 -17.08 -40.01
CA ILE A 18 -4.17 -18.29 -39.83
C ILE A 18 -4.15 -18.75 -38.36
N ALA A 19 -3.02 -18.59 -37.67
CA ALA A 19 -2.87 -18.99 -36.26
C ALA A 19 -3.62 -18.08 -35.27
N GLN A 20 -3.80 -16.79 -35.58
CA GLN A 20 -4.59 -15.86 -34.77
C GLN A 20 -6.10 -16.13 -34.86
N GLY A 21 -6.60 -16.53 -36.03
CA GLY A 21 -8.02 -16.88 -36.23
C GLY A 21 -8.46 -18.13 -35.49
N ASP A 22 -7.58 -19.14 -35.39
CA ASP A 22 -7.88 -20.41 -34.71
C ASP A 22 -7.91 -20.26 -33.18
N ALA A 23 -7.10 -19.37 -32.60
CA ALA A 23 -7.08 -19.09 -31.17
C ALA A 23 -8.34 -18.34 -30.71
N GLU A 24 -8.82 -17.37 -31.51
CA GLU A 24 -10.05 -16.61 -31.24
C GLU A 24 -11.31 -17.49 -31.35
N GLN A 25 -11.34 -18.41 -32.33
CA GLN A 25 -12.41 -19.40 -32.46
C GLN A 25 -12.42 -20.42 -31.32
N THR A 26 -11.24 -20.82 -30.83
CA THR A 26 -11.10 -21.78 -29.73
C THR A 26 -11.57 -21.17 -28.40
N LEU A 27 -11.21 -19.91 -28.12
CA LEU A 27 -11.67 -19.15 -26.94
C LEU A 27 -13.20 -18.96 -26.95
N THR A 28 -13.78 -18.69 -28.11
CA THR A 28 -15.23 -18.56 -28.31
C THR A 28 -15.96 -19.89 -28.09
N SER A 29 -15.36 -21.02 -28.48
CA SER A 29 -15.93 -22.37 -28.28
C SER A 29 -15.94 -22.82 -26.82
N LEU A 30 -14.94 -22.38 -26.02
CA LEU A 30 -14.80 -22.74 -24.61
C LEU A 30 -15.77 -21.95 -23.70
N LEU A 31 -16.08 -20.69 -24.04
CA LEU A 31 -17.08 -19.88 -23.34
C LEU A 31 -18.53 -20.35 -23.58
N GLN A 32 -18.79 -21.10 -24.66
CA GLN A 32 -20.13 -21.57 -25.03
C GLN A 32 -20.60 -22.83 -24.28
N ARG A 33 -19.76 -23.48 -23.46
CA ARG A 33 -20.08 -24.77 -22.81
C ARG A 33 -20.64 -24.70 -21.38
N ARG A 34 -20.98 -23.52 -20.85
CA ARG A 34 -21.66 -23.40 -19.55
C ARG A 34 -23.17 -23.40 -19.70
N THR A 35 -23.82 -24.54 -19.51
CA THR A 35 -25.29 -24.62 -19.47
C THR A 35 -25.82 -23.99 -18.18
N SER A 36 -26.51 -22.84 -18.29
CA SER A 36 -27.23 -22.26 -17.14
C SER A 36 -28.50 -23.08 -16.84
N PRO A 37 -28.87 -23.29 -15.57
CA PRO A 37 -30.05 -24.09 -15.20
C PRO A 37 -31.39 -23.38 -15.48
N THR A 38 -31.40 -22.19 -16.08
CA THR A 38 -32.61 -21.41 -16.38
C THR A 38 -32.50 -20.80 -17.77
N ALA A 39 -33.47 -21.08 -18.64
CA ALA A 39 -33.49 -20.51 -19.99
C ALA A 39 -33.79 -19.00 -19.97
N CYS A 40 -33.22 -18.25 -20.93
CA CYS A 40 -33.59 -16.84 -21.13
C CYS A 40 -35.05 -16.72 -21.60
N ARG A 41 -35.66 -15.54 -21.43
CA ARG A 41 -37.09 -15.32 -21.75
C ARG A 41 -37.45 -15.68 -23.19
N LYS A 42 -36.57 -15.35 -24.15
CA LYS A 42 -36.79 -15.64 -25.59
C LYS A 42 -36.73 -17.13 -25.89
N CYS A 43 -35.69 -17.83 -25.44
CA CYS A 43 -35.59 -19.28 -25.59
C CYS A 43 -36.74 -20.02 -24.90
N HIS A 44 -37.16 -19.55 -23.73
CA HIS A 44 -38.33 -20.08 -23.02
C HIS A 44 -39.62 -19.87 -23.82
N SER A 45 -39.87 -18.67 -24.35
CA SER A 45 -41.06 -18.38 -25.17
C SER A 45 -41.12 -19.22 -26.44
N ARG A 46 -39.96 -19.50 -27.04
CA ARG A 46 -39.80 -20.31 -28.25
C ARG A 46 -39.74 -21.81 -27.98
N LYS A 47 -39.74 -22.24 -26.71
CA LYS A 47 -39.60 -23.63 -26.27
C LYS A 47 -38.36 -24.33 -26.87
N VAL A 48 -37.25 -23.61 -26.98
CA VAL A 48 -35.96 -24.13 -27.48
C VAL A 48 -34.92 -24.18 -26.37
N LYS A 49 -33.93 -25.06 -26.53
CA LYS A 49 -32.87 -25.28 -25.53
C LYS A 49 -31.96 -24.04 -25.45
N CYS A 50 -31.84 -23.46 -24.26
CA CYS A 50 -31.00 -22.29 -24.02
C CYS A 50 -29.58 -22.72 -23.65
N SER A 51 -28.57 -22.13 -24.30
CA SER A 51 -27.16 -22.52 -24.07
C SER A 51 -26.52 -21.90 -22.84
N GLY A 52 -27.09 -20.83 -22.25
CA GLY A 52 -26.64 -20.30 -20.95
C GLY A 52 -25.63 -19.13 -20.96
N GLY A 53 -25.36 -18.49 -22.10
CA GLY A 53 -24.55 -17.25 -22.21
C GLY A 53 -25.39 -15.96 -22.28
N GLN A 54 -24.73 -14.79 -22.36
CA GLN A 54 -25.38 -13.48 -22.50
C GLN A 54 -24.76 -12.66 -23.67
N PRO A 55 -25.41 -12.61 -24.85
CA PRO A 55 -26.61 -13.36 -25.25
C PRO A 55 -26.34 -14.86 -25.44
N CYS A 56 -27.37 -15.71 -25.30
CA CYS A 56 -27.22 -17.16 -25.52
C CYS A 56 -27.14 -17.49 -27.02
N ASN A 57 -26.59 -18.65 -27.39
CA ASN A 57 -26.34 -19.04 -28.79
C ASN A 57 -27.62 -19.04 -29.63
N ALA A 58 -28.74 -19.46 -29.03
CA ALA A 58 -30.03 -19.42 -29.71
C ALA A 58 -30.54 -17.99 -29.93
N CYS A 59 -30.31 -17.05 -28.99
CA CYS A 59 -30.61 -15.64 -29.21
C CYS A 59 -29.66 -14.99 -30.22
N LEU A 60 -28.37 -15.35 -30.19
CA LEU A 60 -27.34 -14.85 -31.10
C LEU A 60 -27.63 -15.28 -32.55
N ALA A 61 -27.93 -16.57 -32.76
CA ALA A 61 -28.25 -17.11 -34.08
C ALA A 61 -29.52 -16.50 -34.68
N ASN A 62 -30.44 -16.04 -33.84
CA ASN A 62 -31.69 -15.43 -34.27
C ASN A 62 -31.66 -13.89 -34.27
N LYS A 63 -30.49 -13.28 -34.02
CA LYS A 63 -30.31 -11.81 -33.94
C LYS A 63 -31.34 -11.13 -33.05
N GLU A 64 -31.58 -11.69 -31.86
CA GLU A 64 -32.52 -11.10 -30.90
C GLU A 64 -31.86 -9.90 -30.21
N ASP A 65 -32.54 -8.76 -30.19
CA ASP A 65 -32.05 -7.51 -29.59
C ASP A 65 -31.84 -7.62 -28.07
N GLU A 66 -32.54 -8.54 -27.39
CA GLU A 66 -32.47 -8.67 -25.93
C GLU A 66 -32.53 -10.13 -25.45
N CYS A 67 -31.46 -10.61 -24.81
CA CYS A 67 -31.37 -11.95 -24.21
C CYS A 67 -31.34 -11.87 -22.67
N VAL A 68 -32.52 -11.67 -22.07
CA VAL A 68 -32.66 -11.48 -20.62
C VAL A 68 -33.04 -12.77 -19.91
N TYR A 69 -32.31 -13.11 -18.84
CA TYR A 69 -32.67 -14.19 -17.92
C TYR A 69 -33.58 -13.67 -16.80
N PRO A 70 -34.64 -14.40 -16.42
CA PRO A 70 -35.50 -13.98 -15.31
C PRO A 70 -34.73 -13.94 -13.99
N ARG A 71 -34.65 -12.78 -13.34
CA ARG A 71 -34.20 -12.65 -11.95
C ARG A 71 -35.21 -13.36 -11.06
N ARG A 72 -34.84 -14.47 -10.41
CA ARG A 72 -35.67 -15.04 -9.34
C ARG A 72 -35.60 -14.10 -8.14
N GLN A 73 -36.68 -13.38 -7.84
CA GLN A 73 -36.92 -12.93 -6.48
C GLN A 73 -37.05 -14.18 -5.61
N ARG A 74 -36.08 -14.43 -4.74
CA ARG A 74 -36.25 -15.42 -3.67
C ARG A 74 -37.27 -14.85 -2.71
N VAL A 75 -38.52 -15.29 -2.83
CA VAL A 75 -39.51 -15.09 -1.77
C VAL A 75 -39.12 -16.02 -0.63
N ILE A 76 -38.57 -15.45 0.44
CA ILE A 76 -38.35 -16.17 1.69
C ILE A 76 -39.75 -16.40 2.28
N LYS A 77 -40.22 -17.66 2.29
CA LYS A 77 -41.46 -18.02 2.96
C LYS A 77 -41.17 -18.06 4.46
N VAL A 78 -41.53 -16.99 5.16
CA VAL A 78 -41.56 -16.97 6.63
C VAL A 78 -42.86 -17.66 7.04
N THR A 79 -42.76 -18.72 7.85
CA THR A 79 -43.96 -19.37 8.36
C THR A 79 -44.55 -18.53 9.49
N GLN A 80 -45.86 -18.66 9.73
CA GLN A 80 -46.51 -17.98 10.85
C GLN A 80 -45.88 -18.40 12.19
N GLU A 81 -45.39 -19.63 12.29
CA GLU A 81 -44.72 -20.17 13.46
C GLU A 81 -43.36 -19.51 13.73
N ASP A 82 -42.59 -19.21 12.67
CA ASP A 82 -41.32 -18.45 12.77
C ASP A 82 -41.57 -17.02 13.29
N LEU A 83 -42.63 -16.37 12.78
CA LEU A 83 -43.01 -15.02 13.20
C LEU A 83 -43.47 -14.99 14.67
N GLU A 84 -44.27 -15.97 15.08
CA GLU A 84 -44.72 -16.13 16.46
C GLU A 84 -43.57 -16.49 17.42
N SER A 85 -42.57 -17.24 16.96
CA SER A 85 -41.34 -17.51 17.72
C SER A 85 -40.54 -16.23 17.96
N LEU A 86 -40.32 -15.44 16.91
CA LEU A 86 -39.59 -14.16 16.99
C LEU A 86 -40.32 -13.14 17.88
N LEU A 87 -41.66 -13.08 17.82
CA LEU A 87 -42.44 -12.20 18.68
C LEU A 87 -42.36 -12.59 20.17
N ARG A 88 -42.33 -13.90 20.46
CA ARG A 88 -42.13 -14.41 21.83
C ARG A 88 -40.74 -14.05 22.37
N GLU A 89 -39.71 -14.16 21.55
CA GLU A 89 -38.33 -13.80 21.92
C GLU A 89 -38.20 -12.30 22.22
N VAL A 90 -38.79 -11.44 21.38
CA VAL A 90 -38.82 -9.99 21.61
C VAL A 90 -39.57 -9.64 22.90
N GLN A 91 -40.68 -10.31 23.21
CA GLN A 91 -41.40 -10.10 24.47
C GLN A 91 -40.57 -10.51 25.70
N GLN A 92 -39.84 -11.63 25.63
CA GLN A 92 -38.94 -12.07 26.71
C GLN A 92 -37.78 -11.10 26.96
N LEU A 93 -37.18 -10.57 25.87
CA LEU A 93 -36.10 -9.59 25.99
C LEU A 93 -36.59 -8.26 26.57
N ARG A 94 -37.80 -7.83 26.21
CA ARG A 94 -38.42 -6.62 26.78
C ARG A 94 -38.77 -6.76 28.26
N THR A 95 -39.22 -7.94 28.70
CA THR A 95 -39.48 -8.21 30.12
C THR A 95 -38.21 -8.24 30.95
N ARG A 96 -37.09 -8.77 30.43
CA ARG A 96 -35.77 -8.67 31.08
C ARG A 96 -35.27 -7.24 31.21
N SER A 97 -35.62 -6.36 30.27
CA SER A 97 -35.20 -4.95 30.30
C SER A 97 -36.04 -4.07 31.25
N THR A 98 -37.22 -4.53 31.67
CA THR A 98 -38.15 -3.76 32.55
C THR A 98 -38.06 -4.14 34.03
N THR A 99 -37.31 -5.20 34.40
CA THR A 99 -37.17 -5.63 35.80
C THR A 99 -36.05 -4.93 36.58
N ILE A 100 -35.31 -4.01 35.96
CA ILE A 100 -34.34 -3.15 36.66
C ILE A 100 -35.05 -1.84 37.02
N ALA A 101 -35.76 -1.86 38.15
CA ALA A 101 -36.32 -0.69 38.81
C ALA A 101 -35.48 -0.36 40.07
N PRO A 102 -35.52 0.91 40.54
CA PRO A 102 -34.40 1.59 41.17
C PRO A 102 -34.28 1.29 42.67
N THR A 103 -33.07 0.97 43.13
CA THR A 103 -32.77 0.90 44.57
C THR A 103 -32.18 2.22 45.06
N GLU A 104 -32.63 2.59 46.24
CA GLU A 104 -32.52 3.87 46.94
C GLU A 104 -31.09 4.46 47.04
N THR A 105 -31.05 5.78 47.00
CA THR A 105 -29.86 6.62 47.22
C THR A 105 -29.34 6.56 48.66
N PRO A 106 -28.03 6.33 48.90
CA PRO A 106 -27.35 6.81 50.10
C PRO A 106 -26.78 8.22 49.86
N LYS A 107 -26.96 9.11 50.84
CA LYS A 107 -26.40 10.47 50.91
C LYS A 107 -24.85 10.46 51.04
N PRO A 108 -24.18 11.60 50.72
CA PRO A 108 -22.80 11.62 50.26
C PRO A 108 -21.76 11.63 51.39
N GLN A 109 -20.70 10.83 51.23
CA GLN A 109 -19.45 10.98 51.97
C GLN A 109 -18.26 10.96 51.01
N SER A 110 -17.74 12.17 50.71
CA SER A 110 -16.36 12.51 50.27
C SER A 110 -15.77 11.85 49.00
N PRO A 111 -14.88 12.53 48.27
CA PRO A 111 -14.70 12.34 46.83
C PRO A 111 -13.81 11.14 46.51
N ALA A 112 -14.42 10.03 46.09
CA ALA A 112 -13.70 9.00 45.36
C ALA A 112 -13.42 9.52 43.94
N ARG A 113 -12.13 9.48 43.58
CA ARG A 113 -11.53 9.98 42.34
C ARG A 113 -12.35 9.58 41.11
N LEU A 114 -12.76 10.57 40.33
CA LEU A 114 -13.21 10.39 38.95
C LEU A 114 -12.08 9.73 38.16
N GLY A 115 -12.18 8.43 37.92
CA GLY A 115 -11.43 7.77 36.86
C GLY A 115 -12.16 8.04 35.55
N SER A 116 -11.64 8.97 34.74
CA SER A 116 -12.11 9.20 33.37
C SER A 116 -11.90 7.92 32.53
N PRO A 117 -12.87 7.52 31.69
CA PRO A 117 -12.65 6.46 30.71
C PRO A 117 -11.77 7.02 29.58
N VAL A 118 -10.52 6.55 29.52
CA VAL A 118 -9.54 6.85 28.47
C VAL A 118 -9.99 6.15 27.18
N LEU A 119 -10.21 6.90 26.09
CA LEU A 119 -10.86 6.42 24.88
C LEU A 119 -9.89 6.50 23.67
N GLU A 120 -9.49 5.33 23.17
CA GLU A 120 -8.40 5.16 22.19
C GLU A 120 -8.84 5.22 20.71
N LEU A 121 -8.01 5.83 19.86
CA LEU A 121 -8.26 6.04 18.42
C LEU A 121 -8.54 4.77 17.57
N SER A 122 -8.05 3.58 17.97
CA SER A 122 -8.23 2.32 17.20
C SER A 122 -9.34 1.40 17.73
N ALA A 123 -9.79 1.58 18.98
CA ALA A 123 -10.68 0.62 19.64
C ALA A 123 -12.17 0.88 19.35
N GLN A 124 -12.50 2.08 18.86
CA GLN A 124 -13.88 2.58 18.83
C GLN A 124 -14.60 2.39 17.49
N TYR A 125 -13.89 2.08 16.39
CA TYR A 125 -14.53 1.87 15.08
C TYR A 125 -14.57 0.38 14.72
N PRO A 126 -15.68 -0.13 14.16
CA PRO A 126 -15.73 -1.48 13.63
C PRO A 126 -14.70 -1.63 12.50
N PRO A 127 -14.09 -2.81 12.32
CA PRO A 127 -13.16 -3.04 11.22
C PRO A 127 -13.77 -2.62 9.89
N TRP A 128 -13.01 -1.83 9.13
CA TRP A 128 -13.51 -1.22 7.92
C TRP A 128 -13.30 -2.14 6.72
N PHE A 129 -14.40 -2.63 6.17
CA PHE A 129 -14.39 -3.50 5.02
C PHE A 129 -14.99 -2.83 3.78
N LEU A 130 -14.41 -3.12 2.61
CA LEU A 130 -14.91 -2.69 1.32
C LEU A 130 -15.56 -3.87 0.57
N ASN A 131 -16.88 -3.79 0.35
CA ASN A 131 -17.70 -4.86 -0.22
C ASN A 131 -17.68 -4.95 -1.76
N SER A 132 -17.06 -3.99 -2.46
CA SER A 132 -17.26 -3.78 -3.90
C SER A 132 -16.21 -4.42 -4.82
N ILE A 133 -15.15 -5.05 -4.28
CA ILE A 133 -14.00 -5.50 -5.09
C ILE A 133 -14.10 -7.00 -5.44
N VAL A 134 -14.50 -7.84 -4.49
CA VAL A 134 -14.67 -9.29 -4.70
C VAL A 134 -16.13 -9.63 -4.45
N PRO A 135 -16.83 -10.30 -5.38
CA PRO A 135 -18.22 -10.68 -5.19
C PRO A 135 -18.40 -11.42 -3.86
N HIS A 136 -19.21 -10.84 -2.97
CA HIS A 136 -19.57 -11.40 -1.66
C HIS A 136 -18.44 -11.53 -0.62
N THR A 137 -17.26 -10.97 -0.88
CA THR A 137 -16.13 -11.01 0.08
C THR A 137 -15.59 -9.60 0.36
N PRO A 138 -15.94 -9.00 1.51
CA PRO A 138 -15.35 -7.74 1.93
C PRO A 138 -13.82 -7.81 2.05
N ILE A 139 -13.11 -6.75 1.62
CA ILE A 139 -11.67 -6.60 1.84
C ILE A 139 -11.41 -5.58 2.95
N LEU A 140 -10.56 -5.92 3.92
CA LEU A 140 -10.16 -5.01 5.00
C LEU A 140 -9.36 -3.82 4.45
N ILE A 141 -9.72 -2.61 4.89
CA ILE A 141 -8.93 -1.40 4.72
C ILE A 141 -8.23 -1.11 6.05
N GLY A 142 -6.89 -1.22 6.06
CA GLY A 142 -6.10 -0.95 7.25
C GLY A 142 -6.09 0.54 7.57
N GLU A 143 -6.45 0.91 8.80
CA GLU A 143 -6.44 2.29 9.31
C GLU A 143 -5.02 2.89 9.34
N GLY A 144 -3.99 2.03 9.40
CA GLY A 144 -2.59 2.42 9.28
C GLY A 144 -2.13 2.74 7.85
N SER A 145 -2.96 2.55 6.82
CA SER A 145 -2.60 2.87 5.44
C SER A 145 -2.83 4.34 5.08
N ASP A 146 -2.01 4.91 4.20
CA ASP A 146 -2.16 6.29 3.73
C ASP A 146 -3.50 6.52 3.01
N ALA A 147 -3.98 5.54 2.25
CA ALA A 147 -5.28 5.60 1.57
C ALA A 147 -6.45 5.57 2.58
N GLY A 148 -6.30 4.82 3.68
CA GLY A 148 -7.26 4.81 4.78
C GLY A 148 -7.30 6.18 5.47
N PHE A 149 -6.13 6.71 5.81
CA PHE A 149 -5.97 8.05 6.37
C PHE A 149 -6.58 9.15 5.48
N ALA A 150 -6.31 9.14 4.17
CA ALA A 150 -6.90 10.08 3.20
C ALA A 150 -8.44 10.08 3.24
N THR A 151 -9.04 8.90 3.41
CA THR A 151 -10.51 8.78 3.53
C THR A 151 -11.01 9.36 4.84
N ARG A 152 -10.29 9.12 5.96
CA ARG A 152 -10.64 9.71 7.26
C ARG A 152 -10.54 11.24 7.24
N CYS A 153 -9.58 11.81 6.52
CA CYS A 153 -9.49 13.25 6.30
C CYS A 153 -10.72 13.78 5.54
N ARG A 154 -11.12 13.14 4.44
CA ARG A 154 -12.33 13.55 3.68
C ARG A 154 -13.60 13.50 4.54
N ASN A 155 -13.77 12.45 5.34
CA ASN A 155 -14.90 12.32 6.27
C ASN A 155 -14.85 13.34 7.42
N ALA A 156 -13.69 13.90 7.75
CA ALA A 156 -13.58 14.99 8.72
C ALA A 156 -13.94 16.34 8.11
N ILE A 157 -13.79 16.50 6.79
CA ILE A 157 -14.01 17.73 6.05
C ILE A 157 -15.49 17.86 5.65
N SER A 158 -16.09 16.83 5.05
CA SER A 158 -17.49 16.85 4.61
C SER A 158 -18.41 16.13 5.60
N ASP A 159 -19.68 16.55 5.64
CA ASP A 159 -20.74 15.87 6.40
C ASP A 159 -21.31 14.66 5.63
N THR A 160 -20.95 14.53 4.34
CA THR A 160 -21.31 13.36 3.55
C THR A 160 -20.33 12.21 3.80
N PRO A 161 -20.81 11.00 4.13
CA PRO A 161 -19.93 9.85 4.28
C PRO A 161 -19.33 9.49 2.91
N TYR A 162 -18.01 9.65 2.74
CA TYR A 162 -17.33 9.26 1.52
C TYR A 162 -16.98 7.78 1.52
N ASN A 163 -17.22 7.14 0.38
CA ASN A 163 -16.71 5.79 0.13
C ASN A 163 -15.19 5.80 -0.01
N HIS A 164 -14.56 4.69 0.40
CA HIS A 164 -13.15 4.44 0.09
C HIS A 164 -12.95 4.52 -1.42
N VAL A 165 -11.93 5.24 -1.89
CA VAL A 165 -11.54 5.14 -3.30
C VAL A 165 -10.84 3.79 -3.48
N PRO A 166 -11.40 2.86 -4.28
CA PRO A 166 -10.82 1.54 -4.45
C PRO A 166 -9.51 1.65 -5.25
N ARG A 167 -8.50 0.89 -4.81
CA ARG A 167 -7.19 0.80 -5.44
C ARG A 167 -7.11 -0.45 -6.33
N LEU A 168 -7.50 -0.30 -7.60
CA LEU A 168 -7.72 -1.34 -8.61
C LEU A 168 -6.80 -1.25 -9.84
N ASN A 169 -5.92 -0.26 -9.90
CA ASN A 169 -5.03 -0.05 -11.03
C ASN A 169 -3.80 -0.97 -10.91
N TYR A 170 -3.94 -2.21 -11.36
CA TYR A 170 -2.88 -3.22 -11.39
C TYR A 170 -3.15 -4.29 -12.47
N PRO A 171 -2.13 -5.03 -12.95
CA PRO A 171 -2.32 -6.15 -13.86
C PRO A 171 -3.18 -7.26 -13.24
N THR A 172 -4.26 -7.65 -13.91
CA THR A 172 -5.20 -8.70 -13.48
C THR A 172 -4.54 -10.09 -13.50
N ASP A 173 -5.09 -11.03 -12.72
CA ASP A 173 -4.61 -12.42 -12.68
C ASP A 173 -4.71 -13.11 -14.03
N GLU A 174 -5.80 -12.89 -14.77
CA GLU A 174 -6.02 -13.46 -16.09
C GLU A 174 -4.95 -12.99 -17.09
N TYR A 175 -4.62 -11.70 -17.06
CA TYR A 175 -3.58 -11.13 -17.91
C TYR A 175 -2.19 -11.70 -17.57
N LEU A 176 -1.84 -11.83 -16.29
CA LEU A 176 -0.58 -12.46 -15.88
C LEU A 176 -0.51 -13.95 -16.26
N ALA A 177 -1.63 -14.67 -16.18
CA ALA A 177 -1.70 -16.07 -16.58
C ALA A 177 -1.37 -16.23 -18.07
N VAL A 178 -2.00 -15.42 -18.94
CA VAL A 178 -1.70 -15.40 -20.38
C VAL A 178 -0.23 -15.09 -20.65
N LEU A 179 0.34 -14.10 -19.97
CA LEU A 179 1.76 -13.75 -20.12
C LEU A 179 2.72 -14.85 -19.64
N SER A 180 2.31 -15.66 -18.64
CA SER A 180 3.13 -16.75 -18.12
C SER A 180 3.24 -17.92 -19.11
N GLU A 181 2.19 -18.14 -19.90
CA GLU A 181 2.14 -19.15 -20.97
C GLU A 181 2.90 -18.70 -22.21
N ALA A 182 2.90 -17.39 -22.50
CA ALA A 182 3.65 -16.81 -23.62
C ALA A 182 5.17 -17.09 -23.53
N GLU A 183 5.83 -17.11 -24.69
CA GLU A 183 7.29 -17.17 -24.75
C GLU A 183 7.89 -15.83 -24.33
N ALA A 184 8.79 -15.87 -23.34
CA ALA A 184 9.63 -14.75 -22.94
C ALA A 184 11.07 -15.10 -23.35
N PRO A 185 11.55 -14.60 -24.51
CA PRO A 185 12.85 -15.00 -25.03
C PRO A 185 13.96 -14.53 -24.09
N TRP A 186 14.97 -15.39 -23.94
CA TRP A 186 16.16 -15.03 -23.16
C TRP A 186 16.84 -13.80 -23.79
N PRO A 187 17.16 -12.74 -23.02
CA PRO A 187 17.82 -11.57 -23.59
C PRO A 187 19.19 -11.90 -24.20
N SER A 188 19.65 -11.07 -25.14
CA SER A 188 21.04 -11.16 -25.62
C SER A 188 22.02 -11.05 -24.44
N PRO A 189 23.22 -11.67 -24.51
CA PRO A 189 24.16 -11.67 -23.38
C PRO A 189 24.47 -10.27 -22.83
N SER A 190 24.65 -9.28 -23.71
CA SER A 190 24.88 -7.89 -23.31
C SER A 190 23.67 -7.28 -22.60
N LYS A 191 22.45 -7.52 -23.12
CA LYS A 191 21.21 -7.04 -22.50
C LYS A 191 20.99 -7.73 -21.15
N ALA A 192 21.19 -9.05 -21.07
CA ALA A 192 21.05 -9.82 -19.84
C ALA A 192 21.96 -9.30 -18.72
N ARG A 193 23.24 -9.06 -19.02
CA ARG A 193 24.20 -8.47 -18.06
C ARG A 193 23.78 -7.08 -17.60
N MET A 194 23.37 -6.23 -18.54
CA MET A 194 22.90 -4.88 -18.24
C MET A 194 21.68 -4.93 -17.29
N LEU A 195 20.66 -5.72 -17.62
CA LEU A 195 19.45 -5.85 -16.81
C LEU A 195 19.74 -6.37 -15.41
N VAL A 196 20.58 -7.42 -15.30
CA VAL A 196 20.97 -7.98 -13.99
C VAL A 196 21.74 -6.97 -13.16
N ASN A 197 22.71 -6.25 -13.75
CA ASN A 197 23.45 -5.23 -13.02
C ASN A 197 22.54 -4.09 -12.53
N ILE A 198 21.59 -3.63 -13.35
CA ILE A 198 20.60 -2.63 -12.95
C ILE A 198 19.71 -3.16 -11.82
N ALA A 199 19.24 -4.39 -11.92
CA ALA A 199 18.42 -5.01 -10.89
C ALA A 199 19.17 -5.13 -9.56
N LEU A 200 20.42 -5.61 -9.59
CA LEU A 200 21.27 -5.71 -8.41
C LEU A 200 21.58 -4.33 -7.83
N TRP A 201 21.80 -3.32 -8.66
CA TRP A 201 22.01 -1.96 -8.16
C TRP A 201 20.80 -1.42 -7.39
N HIS A 202 19.57 -1.64 -7.88
CA HIS A 202 18.37 -1.14 -7.20
C HIS A 202 17.90 -2.00 -6.02
N VAL A 203 18.07 -3.32 -6.10
CA VAL A 203 17.66 -4.24 -5.04
C VAL A 203 18.75 -4.33 -3.97
N SER A 204 19.98 -4.66 -4.36
CA SER A 204 21.10 -4.93 -3.44
C SER A 204 21.67 -3.69 -2.75
N ASP A 205 21.39 -2.49 -3.24
CA ASP A 205 21.68 -1.26 -2.50
C ASP A 205 20.80 -1.13 -1.24
N ARG A 206 19.54 -1.57 -1.33
CA ARG A 206 18.55 -1.40 -0.26
C ARG A 206 18.29 -2.66 0.56
N TYR A 207 18.47 -3.84 -0.03
CA TYR A 207 18.07 -5.15 0.49
C TYR A 207 18.97 -6.27 -0.02
N HIS A 208 19.30 -7.24 0.82
CA HIS A 208 20.18 -8.35 0.46
C HIS A 208 19.33 -9.55 0.11
N VAL A 209 19.09 -9.75 -1.19
CA VAL A 209 18.26 -10.85 -1.68
C VAL A 209 19.11 -11.98 -2.25
N VAL A 210 20.16 -11.68 -3.00
CA VAL A 210 20.94 -12.67 -3.77
C VAL A 210 22.43 -12.39 -3.63
N LEU A 211 23.27 -13.42 -3.79
CA LEU A 211 24.72 -13.23 -3.98
C LEU A 211 25.02 -12.75 -5.41
N LYS A 212 25.65 -11.59 -5.52
CA LYS A 212 25.98 -10.96 -6.81
C LYS A 212 26.91 -11.85 -7.63
N SER A 213 27.97 -12.38 -7.01
CA SER A 213 28.95 -13.27 -7.64
C SER A 213 28.29 -14.52 -8.24
N GLN A 214 27.40 -15.16 -7.47
CA GLN A 214 26.67 -16.34 -7.91
C GLN A 214 25.71 -16.04 -9.07
N VAL A 215 25.01 -14.91 -9.02
CA VAL A 215 24.11 -14.47 -10.09
C VAL A 215 24.91 -14.19 -11.38
N LEU A 216 26.01 -13.46 -11.29
CA LEU A 216 26.86 -13.15 -12.45
C LEU A 216 27.47 -14.42 -13.05
N HIS A 217 27.95 -15.34 -12.21
CA HIS A 217 28.46 -16.64 -12.68
C HIS A 217 27.37 -17.45 -13.41
N ASN A 218 26.17 -17.55 -12.82
CA ASN A 218 25.05 -18.26 -13.45
C ASN A 218 24.64 -17.63 -14.79
N LEU A 219 24.82 -16.32 -14.96
CA LEU A 219 24.50 -15.61 -16.19
C LEU A 219 25.47 -15.93 -17.34
N GLU A 220 26.69 -16.35 -17.03
CA GLU A 220 27.69 -16.81 -18.02
C GLU A 220 27.44 -18.24 -18.49
N GLN A 221 26.69 -19.03 -17.71
CA GLN A 221 26.34 -20.40 -18.07
C GLN A 221 25.28 -20.44 -19.18
N ASN A 222 25.24 -21.55 -19.91
CA ASN A 222 24.22 -21.75 -20.95
C ASN A 222 22.81 -21.78 -20.31
N PRO A 223 21.86 -20.91 -20.73
CA PRO A 223 20.52 -20.83 -20.14
C PRO A 223 19.75 -22.15 -20.17
N SER A 224 20.05 -23.05 -21.12
CA SER A 224 19.42 -24.38 -21.21
C SER A 224 19.81 -25.31 -20.06
N LEU A 225 21.00 -25.16 -19.49
CA LEU A 225 21.51 -25.98 -18.38
C LEU A 225 21.00 -25.52 -17.01
N MET A 226 20.38 -24.33 -16.94
CA MET A 226 19.83 -23.82 -15.69
C MET A 226 18.64 -24.65 -15.21
N ASN A 227 18.63 -24.95 -13.91
CA ASN A 227 17.46 -25.52 -13.27
C ASN A 227 16.30 -24.49 -13.24
N VAL A 228 15.08 -24.97 -12.93
CA VAL A 228 13.86 -24.14 -12.95
C VAL A 228 13.93 -22.97 -11.97
N MET A 229 14.52 -23.16 -10.78
CA MET A 229 14.62 -22.11 -9.76
C MET A 229 15.60 -21.02 -10.19
N THR A 230 16.80 -21.39 -10.63
CA THR A 230 17.81 -20.45 -11.13
C THR A 230 17.28 -19.69 -12.34
N ARG A 231 16.62 -20.37 -13.28
CA ARG A 231 15.99 -19.71 -14.44
C ARG A 231 14.92 -18.71 -13.99
N SER A 232 14.06 -19.07 -13.04
CA SER A 232 13.01 -18.18 -12.52
C SER A 232 13.59 -16.99 -11.77
N LYS A 233 14.68 -17.18 -11.02
CA LYS A 233 15.44 -16.10 -10.38
C LYS A 233 15.99 -15.11 -11.41
N MET A 234 16.57 -15.60 -12.52
CA MET A 234 17.05 -14.75 -13.61
C MET A 234 15.91 -13.99 -14.28
N MET A 235 14.76 -14.63 -14.53
CA MET A 235 13.58 -13.95 -15.06
C MET A 235 13.10 -12.83 -14.13
N ALA A 236 13.06 -13.05 -12.82
CA ALA A 236 12.71 -12.00 -11.85
C ALA A 236 13.72 -10.83 -11.88
N LEU A 237 15.02 -11.12 -11.98
CA LEU A 237 16.05 -10.09 -12.12
C LEU A 237 15.94 -9.33 -13.45
N PHE A 238 15.64 -10.00 -14.56
CA PHE A 238 15.38 -9.31 -15.84
C PHE A 238 14.15 -8.41 -15.76
N ALA A 239 13.09 -8.85 -15.08
CA ALA A 239 11.89 -8.04 -14.87
C ALA A 239 12.22 -6.73 -14.13
N ILE A 240 12.96 -6.83 -13.03
CA ILE A 240 13.40 -5.68 -12.25
C ILE A 240 14.40 -4.81 -13.05
N GLY A 241 15.31 -5.43 -13.81
CA GLY A 241 16.24 -4.70 -14.67
C GLY A 241 15.51 -3.88 -15.74
N GLU A 242 14.45 -4.42 -16.35
CA GLU A 242 13.64 -3.70 -17.34
C GLU A 242 12.81 -2.60 -16.68
N LEU A 243 12.29 -2.85 -15.46
CA LEU A 243 11.59 -1.87 -14.65
C LEU A 243 12.42 -0.60 -14.43
N TYR A 244 13.65 -0.76 -13.97
CA TYR A 244 14.51 0.36 -13.59
C TYR A 244 15.38 0.93 -14.74
N SER A 245 15.46 0.24 -15.88
CA SER A 245 16.04 0.82 -17.10
C SER A 245 15.02 1.63 -17.91
N SER A 246 13.73 1.52 -17.61
CA SER A 246 12.66 2.20 -18.32
C SER A 246 12.25 3.51 -17.64
N ARG A 247 11.93 4.52 -18.44
CA ARG A 247 11.42 5.83 -17.97
C ARG A 247 9.96 6.08 -18.34
N THR A 248 9.37 5.25 -19.21
CA THR A 248 7.98 5.36 -19.64
C THR A 248 7.45 4.00 -20.11
N ILE A 249 6.14 3.79 -20.02
CA ILE A 249 5.48 2.61 -20.57
C ILE A 249 5.40 2.72 -22.09
N CYS A 250 5.93 1.70 -22.78
CA CYS A 250 5.81 1.60 -24.23
C CYS A 250 4.47 0.96 -24.60
N LYS A 251 3.64 1.65 -25.40
CA LYS A 251 2.29 1.17 -25.82
C LYS A 251 2.30 -0.27 -26.36
N ASN A 252 3.34 -0.65 -27.12
CA ASN A 252 3.43 -1.97 -27.76
C ASN A 252 4.05 -3.07 -26.87
N ARG A 253 4.78 -2.70 -25.81
CA ARG A 253 5.48 -3.67 -24.94
C ARG A 253 4.82 -3.84 -23.57
N GLY A 254 3.85 -3.00 -23.23
CA GLY A 254 3.19 -2.99 -21.94
C GLY A 254 4.11 -2.54 -20.81
N TYR A 255 3.77 -2.90 -19.57
CA TYR A 255 4.51 -2.49 -18.39
C TYR A 255 5.93 -3.13 -18.39
N PRO A 256 7.01 -2.36 -18.13
CA PRO A 256 8.38 -2.86 -18.26
C PRO A 256 8.69 -4.10 -17.43
N GLY A 257 9.23 -5.15 -18.05
CA GLY A 257 9.58 -6.41 -17.38
C GLY A 257 8.41 -7.34 -17.04
N LEU A 258 7.16 -6.98 -17.37
CA LEU A 258 5.98 -7.74 -16.96
C LEU A 258 5.95 -9.19 -17.50
N PRO A 259 6.35 -9.46 -18.76
CA PRO A 259 6.43 -10.84 -19.25
C PRO A 259 7.44 -11.69 -18.48
N PHE A 260 8.60 -11.13 -18.13
CA PHE A 260 9.60 -11.82 -17.32
C PHE A 260 9.09 -12.09 -15.90
N PHE A 261 8.39 -11.12 -15.30
CA PHE A 261 7.74 -11.29 -14.00
C PHE A 261 6.69 -12.41 -14.02
N ALA A 262 5.82 -12.43 -15.03
CA ALA A 262 4.81 -13.46 -15.20
C ALA A 262 5.46 -14.85 -15.35
N LYS A 263 6.54 -14.96 -16.14
CA LYS A 263 7.30 -16.20 -16.29
C LYS A 263 7.95 -16.66 -14.99
N ALA A 264 8.58 -15.74 -14.25
CA ALA A 264 9.20 -16.03 -12.96
C ALA A 264 8.17 -16.49 -11.91
N THR A 265 6.95 -15.94 -11.95
CA THR A 265 5.86 -16.27 -11.02
C THR A 265 5.36 -17.71 -11.17
N SER A 266 5.51 -18.31 -12.36
CA SER A 266 5.08 -19.71 -12.61
C SER A 266 5.70 -20.72 -11.65
N VAL A 267 6.91 -20.44 -11.12
CA VAL A 267 7.61 -21.31 -10.18
C VAL A 267 6.88 -21.44 -8.83
N LEU A 268 6.00 -20.49 -8.49
CA LEU A 268 5.22 -20.54 -7.25
C LEU A 268 4.20 -21.68 -7.24
N SER A 269 3.84 -22.22 -8.41
CA SER A 269 3.01 -23.43 -8.53
C SER A 269 3.75 -24.70 -8.06
N ILE A 270 5.08 -24.64 -7.96
CA ILE A 270 5.91 -25.74 -7.47
C ILE A 270 5.97 -25.63 -5.93
N MET A 271 5.20 -26.48 -5.26
CA MET A 271 5.24 -26.61 -3.80
C MET A 271 6.32 -27.61 -3.40
N SER A 272 7.52 -27.10 -3.07
CA SER A 272 8.60 -27.94 -2.54
C SER A 272 8.36 -28.29 -1.08
N GLU A 273 8.38 -29.59 -0.74
CA GLU A 273 8.30 -30.07 0.65
C GLU A 273 9.46 -29.54 1.52
N ARG A 274 10.66 -29.43 0.93
CA ARG A 274 11.83 -28.83 1.58
C ARG A 274 12.21 -27.55 0.85
N PRO A 275 11.95 -26.37 1.43
CA PRO A 275 12.32 -25.11 0.78
C PRO A 275 13.84 -24.94 0.75
N HIS A 276 14.32 -24.41 -0.37
CA HIS A 276 15.70 -23.97 -0.55
C HIS A 276 15.77 -22.44 -0.48
N LEU A 277 16.98 -21.89 -0.28
CA LEU A 277 17.18 -20.44 -0.19
C LEU A 277 16.67 -19.74 -1.47
N ASP A 278 16.93 -20.32 -2.65
CA ASP A 278 16.39 -19.86 -3.94
C ASP A 278 14.88 -19.57 -3.91
N ALA A 279 14.10 -20.41 -3.22
CA ALA A 279 12.64 -20.25 -3.14
C ALA A 279 12.23 -19.02 -2.32
N ILE A 280 13.03 -18.63 -1.33
CA ILE A 280 12.86 -17.42 -0.53
C ILE A 280 13.27 -16.21 -1.38
N GLU A 281 14.45 -16.26 -2.00
CA GLU A 281 14.99 -15.18 -2.82
C GLU A 281 14.06 -14.81 -3.98
N ILE A 282 13.54 -15.81 -4.70
CA ILE A 282 12.58 -15.57 -5.79
C ILE A 282 11.31 -14.90 -5.25
N ARG A 283 10.78 -15.34 -4.11
CA ARG A 283 9.59 -14.70 -3.50
C ARG A 283 9.84 -13.26 -3.08
N LEU A 284 11.04 -12.94 -2.58
CA LEU A 284 11.44 -11.56 -2.28
C LEU A 284 11.51 -10.71 -3.56
N LEU A 285 12.17 -11.19 -4.63
CA LEU A 285 12.22 -10.48 -5.91
C LEU A 285 10.82 -10.27 -6.51
N LEU A 286 9.97 -11.30 -6.47
CA LEU A 286 8.58 -11.21 -6.94
C LEU A 286 7.73 -10.29 -6.06
N SER A 287 7.94 -10.28 -4.74
CA SER A 287 7.28 -9.37 -3.81
C SER A 287 7.62 -7.91 -4.15
N PHE A 288 8.91 -7.64 -4.37
CA PHE A 288 9.43 -6.33 -4.74
C PHE A 288 8.82 -5.84 -6.07
N TYR A 289 8.85 -6.66 -7.12
CA TYR A 289 8.27 -6.30 -8.41
C TYR A 289 6.73 -6.16 -8.33
N SER A 290 6.04 -7.02 -7.56
CA SER A 290 4.59 -6.93 -7.35
C SER A 290 4.16 -5.59 -6.78
N LEU A 291 5.00 -4.98 -5.93
CA LEU A 291 4.71 -3.67 -5.38
C LEU A 291 4.80 -2.58 -6.45
N ALA A 292 5.80 -2.63 -7.34
CA ALA A 292 5.96 -1.68 -8.46
C ALA A 292 4.74 -1.68 -9.41
N ILE A 293 4.19 -2.87 -9.70
CA ILE A 293 2.95 -3.00 -10.49
C ILE A 293 1.66 -2.78 -9.69
N ASN A 294 1.77 -2.20 -8.49
CA ASN A 294 0.67 -1.87 -7.58
C ASN A 294 -0.18 -3.08 -7.11
N ARG A 295 0.35 -4.31 -7.24
CA ARG A 295 -0.23 -5.54 -6.67
C ARG A 295 0.16 -5.71 -5.20
N ARG A 296 -0.17 -4.70 -4.40
CA ARG A 296 0.22 -4.56 -2.98
C ARG A 296 -0.16 -5.75 -2.08
N TYR A 297 -1.31 -6.38 -2.32
CA TYR A 297 -1.73 -7.58 -1.57
C TYR A 297 -0.89 -8.80 -1.93
N SER A 298 -0.57 -8.98 -3.22
CA SER A 298 0.37 -10.03 -3.67
C SER A 298 1.76 -9.79 -3.11
N ALA A 299 2.25 -8.54 -3.12
CA ALA A 299 3.54 -8.18 -2.55
C ALA A 299 3.64 -8.56 -1.06
N TYR A 300 2.62 -8.19 -0.25
CA TYR A 300 2.54 -8.55 1.17
C TYR A 300 2.45 -10.06 1.39
N ALA A 301 1.60 -10.77 0.62
CA ALA A 301 1.48 -12.23 0.73
C ALA A 301 2.78 -12.97 0.37
N LEU A 302 3.48 -12.51 -0.68
CA LEU A 302 4.77 -13.07 -1.09
C LEU A 302 5.87 -12.83 -0.04
N ALA A 303 5.91 -11.64 0.56
CA ALA A 303 6.81 -11.35 1.66
C ALA A 303 6.53 -12.23 2.88
N GLY A 304 5.26 -12.35 3.30
CA GLY A 304 4.87 -13.23 4.41
C GLY A 304 5.18 -14.69 4.12
N SER A 305 4.98 -15.16 2.88
CA SER A 305 5.37 -16.51 2.46
C SER A 305 6.90 -16.71 2.52
N ALA A 306 7.69 -15.75 2.04
CA ALA A 306 9.15 -15.79 2.15
C ALA A 306 9.61 -15.87 3.61
N THR A 307 9.03 -15.04 4.49
CA THR A 307 9.31 -15.05 5.94
C THR A 307 8.95 -16.40 6.57
N ARG A 308 7.81 -16.99 6.22
CA ARG A 308 7.41 -18.33 6.72
C ARG A 308 8.37 -19.43 6.25
N LEU A 309 8.79 -19.40 4.98
CA LEU A 309 9.80 -20.34 4.48
C LEU A 309 11.16 -20.14 5.17
N ALA A 310 11.55 -18.89 5.43
CA ALA A 310 12.76 -18.56 6.17
C ALA A 310 12.69 -19.13 7.60
N VAL A 311 11.56 -18.99 8.30
CA VAL A 311 11.36 -19.60 9.62
C VAL A 311 11.45 -21.12 9.55
N LEU A 312 10.82 -21.77 8.57
CA LEU A 312 10.90 -23.23 8.37
C LEU A 312 12.35 -23.72 8.15
N MET A 313 13.17 -22.92 7.46
CA MET A 313 14.60 -23.18 7.25
C MET A 313 15.49 -22.73 8.43
N GLY A 314 14.90 -22.19 9.50
CA GLY A 314 15.61 -21.70 10.67
C GLY A 314 16.37 -20.39 10.47
N LEU A 315 16.15 -19.63 9.39
CA LEU A 315 16.92 -18.42 9.05
C LEU A 315 16.91 -17.33 10.13
N HIS A 316 15.88 -17.33 10.98
CA HIS A 316 15.73 -16.49 12.16
C HIS A 316 16.63 -16.86 13.35
N LEU A 317 17.40 -17.95 13.23
CA LEU A 317 18.32 -18.47 14.25
C LEU A 317 19.73 -18.55 13.66
N ASN A 318 20.74 -18.28 14.49
CA ASN A 318 22.14 -18.47 14.16
C ASN A 318 22.47 -19.95 13.92
N VAL A 319 23.31 -20.22 12.91
CA VAL A 319 23.84 -21.57 12.62
C VAL A 319 25.29 -21.62 13.07
N SER A 320 25.69 -22.71 13.72
CA SER A 320 27.06 -22.85 14.23
C SER A 320 28.07 -22.95 13.08
N GLU A 321 29.31 -22.51 13.34
CA GLU A 321 30.37 -22.55 12.32
C GLU A 321 30.73 -23.98 11.89
N ASN A 322 30.42 -24.97 12.73
CA ASN A 322 30.62 -26.39 12.44
C ASN A 322 29.57 -26.95 11.46
N GLU A 323 28.35 -26.42 11.50
CA GLU A 323 27.24 -26.90 10.65
C GLU A 323 27.24 -26.24 9.27
N LEU A 324 27.66 -24.97 9.19
CA LEU A 324 27.83 -24.27 7.92
C LEU A 324 29.18 -23.56 7.92
N THR A 325 30.20 -24.19 7.37
CA THR A 325 31.59 -23.73 7.44
C THR A 325 31.87 -22.48 6.60
N ASP A 326 31.17 -22.30 5.49
CA ASP A 326 31.35 -21.17 4.58
C ASP A 326 30.81 -19.86 5.19
N PRO A 327 31.70 -18.88 5.51
CA PRO A 327 31.29 -17.62 6.12
C PRO A 327 30.41 -16.76 5.19
N ALA A 328 30.60 -16.81 3.88
CA ALA A 328 29.78 -16.05 2.93
C ALA A 328 28.35 -16.60 2.87
N LEU A 329 28.19 -17.92 2.90
CA LEU A 329 26.85 -18.53 2.96
C LEU A 329 26.15 -18.25 4.30
N ARG A 330 26.87 -18.24 5.42
CA ARG A 330 26.32 -17.83 6.72
C ARG A 330 25.82 -16.38 6.69
N GLU A 331 26.65 -15.46 6.19
CA GLU A 331 26.27 -14.04 6.09
C GLU A 331 25.11 -13.82 5.12
N HIS A 332 25.13 -14.49 3.96
CA HIS A 332 24.02 -14.43 3.00
C HIS A 332 22.70 -14.87 3.64
N ARG A 333 22.72 -15.99 4.38
CA ARG A 333 21.56 -16.50 5.12
C ARG A 333 21.05 -15.48 6.14
N ASN A 334 21.94 -14.86 6.91
CA ASN A 334 21.60 -13.84 7.91
C ASN A 334 20.98 -12.60 7.25
N ARG A 335 21.57 -12.09 6.16
CA ARG A 335 21.06 -10.89 5.48
C ARG A 335 19.76 -11.13 4.70
N VAL A 336 19.54 -12.35 4.19
CA VAL A 336 18.25 -12.75 3.58
C VAL A 336 17.15 -12.77 4.65
N TRP A 337 17.43 -13.25 5.86
CA TRP A 337 16.48 -13.17 6.98
C TRP A 337 16.07 -11.72 7.25
N TRP A 338 17.03 -10.81 7.42
CA TRP A 338 16.75 -9.41 7.72
C TRP A 338 16.02 -8.69 6.58
N THR A 339 16.20 -9.15 5.33
CA THR A 339 15.40 -8.71 4.20
C THR A 339 13.96 -9.20 4.28
N CYS A 340 13.73 -10.48 4.60
CA CYS A 340 12.38 -11.02 4.85
C CYS A 340 11.66 -10.24 5.96
N TYR A 341 12.37 -10.04 7.08
CA TYR A 341 11.91 -9.27 8.23
C TYR A 341 11.49 -7.84 7.84
N SER A 342 12.31 -7.17 7.02
CA SER A 342 12.05 -5.80 6.56
C SER A 342 10.85 -5.74 5.61
N PHE A 343 10.74 -6.68 4.67
CA PHE A 343 9.62 -6.72 3.72
C PHE A 343 8.28 -6.98 4.43
N ASP A 344 8.23 -7.96 5.35
CA ASP A 344 7.04 -8.28 6.13
C ASP A 344 6.50 -7.05 6.89
N ARG A 345 7.41 -6.30 7.54
CA ARG A 345 7.08 -5.08 8.28
C ARG A 345 6.68 -3.93 7.37
N MET A 346 7.51 -3.59 6.39
CA MET A 346 7.26 -2.42 5.55
C MET A 346 6.00 -2.58 4.71
N TRP A 347 5.74 -3.78 4.16
CA TRP A 347 4.51 -4.01 3.41
C TRP A 347 3.29 -4.07 4.32
N GLY A 348 3.43 -4.60 5.54
CA GLY A 348 2.40 -4.53 6.58
C GLY A 348 2.03 -3.09 6.93
N VAL A 349 3.05 -2.26 7.20
CA VAL A 349 2.92 -0.82 7.46
C VAL A 349 2.17 -0.10 6.33
N ASN A 350 2.56 -0.34 5.08
CA ASN A 350 1.93 0.27 3.91
C ASN A 350 0.45 -0.10 3.70
N LEU A 351 0.05 -1.27 4.19
CA LEU A 351 -1.33 -1.77 4.13
C LEU A 351 -2.14 -1.52 5.41
N GLY A 352 -1.48 -1.19 6.52
CA GLY A 352 -2.09 -1.18 7.85
C GLY A 352 -2.38 -2.59 8.39
N ASN A 353 -1.59 -3.59 7.99
CA ASN A 353 -1.77 -5.00 8.34
C ASN A 353 -0.76 -5.48 9.40
N PRO A 354 -1.09 -6.51 10.20
CA PRO A 354 -0.17 -7.07 11.21
C PRO A 354 1.16 -7.60 10.65
N VAL A 355 2.18 -7.61 11.51
CA VAL A 355 3.48 -8.24 11.24
C VAL A 355 3.44 -9.74 11.54
N GLY A 356 4.20 -10.55 10.80
CA GLY A 356 4.10 -12.01 10.80
C GLY A 356 4.96 -12.74 11.84
N VAL A 357 6.06 -12.15 12.31
CA VAL A 357 6.99 -12.75 13.28
C VAL A 357 7.35 -11.73 14.36
N PHE A 358 7.18 -12.10 15.62
CA PHE A 358 7.52 -11.25 16.77
C PHE A 358 9.03 -11.19 17.00
N ASP A 359 9.52 -10.08 17.52
CA ASP A 359 10.96 -9.85 17.71
C ASP A 359 11.57 -10.81 18.75
N ASN A 360 10.78 -11.28 19.73
CA ASN A 360 11.25 -12.12 20.83
C ASN A 360 11.62 -13.56 20.45
N VAL A 361 11.27 -14.01 19.25
CA VAL A 361 11.62 -15.36 18.75
C VAL A 361 12.82 -15.32 17.79
N ILE A 362 13.43 -14.16 17.57
CA ILE A 362 14.52 -13.96 16.64
C ILE A 362 15.85 -14.06 17.40
N ASP A 363 16.70 -14.99 17.00
CA ASP A 363 18.03 -15.21 17.57
C ASP A 363 19.07 -15.36 16.45
N VAL A 364 19.13 -14.36 15.58
CA VAL A 364 20.11 -14.27 14.49
C VAL A 364 20.85 -12.96 14.58
N ASP A 365 22.16 -13.03 14.33
CA ASP A 365 23.03 -11.87 14.42
C ASP A 365 22.65 -10.81 13.38
N LEU A 366 22.87 -9.54 13.75
CA LEU A 366 22.81 -8.44 12.81
C LEU A 366 23.91 -8.60 11.72
N PRO A 367 23.71 -8.04 10.51
CA PRO A 367 24.71 -8.09 9.43
C PRO A 367 26.11 -7.65 9.87
N SER A 368 27.15 -8.22 9.27
CA SER A 368 28.55 -7.94 9.62
C SER A 368 29.44 -7.69 8.40
N ASP A 369 30.47 -6.86 8.58
CA ASP A 369 31.48 -6.53 7.56
C ASP A 369 32.84 -7.16 7.92
N ARG A 370 32.85 -8.49 8.10
CA ARG A 370 34.10 -9.23 8.38
C ARG A 370 35.03 -9.17 7.17
N GLU A 371 36.35 -9.05 7.40
CA GLU A 371 37.37 -8.99 6.33
C GLU A 371 37.35 -10.21 5.38
N THR A 372 36.84 -11.35 5.84
CA THR A 372 36.72 -12.58 5.03
C THR A 372 35.57 -12.54 4.02
N LEU A 373 34.72 -11.51 4.07
CA LEU A 373 33.55 -11.38 3.20
C LEU A 373 33.89 -10.52 1.98
N SER A 374 33.41 -10.92 0.81
CA SER A 374 33.61 -10.16 -0.42
C SER A 374 32.78 -8.87 -0.40
N ALA A 375 33.46 -7.73 -0.52
CA ALA A 375 32.80 -6.43 -0.66
C ALA A 375 31.94 -6.31 -1.93
N ASP A 376 32.15 -7.19 -2.93
CA ASP A 376 31.29 -7.26 -4.11
C ASP A 376 29.91 -7.87 -3.79
N ASP A 377 29.85 -8.81 -2.85
CA ASP A 377 28.62 -9.53 -2.50
C ASP A 377 27.86 -8.89 -1.33
N PHE A 378 28.57 -8.19 -0.45
CA PHE A 378 28.02 -7.64 0.78
C PHE A 378 28.31 -6.14 0.88
N SER A 379 27.25 -5.35 0.81
CA SER A 379 27.25 -3.90 1.05
C SER A 379 27.38 -3.56 2.54
N ASP A 380 27.67 -2.29 2.86
CA ASP A 380 27.86 -1.77 4.23
C ASP A 380 26.83 -2.31 5.23
N ALA A 381 27.29 -3.13 6.18
CA ALA A 381 26.44 -3.71 7.22
C ALA A 381 25.77 -2.62 8.07
N ALA A 382 26.46 -1.50 8.30
CA ALA A 382 25.95 -0.44 9.14
C ALA A 382 24.70 0.22 8.53
N TYR A 383 24.69 0.43 7.21
CA TYR A 383 23.53 0.90 6.47
C TYR A 383 22.36 -0.08 6.57
N TYR A 384 22.65 -1.38 6.39
CA TYR A 384 21.66 -2.44 6.50
C TYR A 384 21.04 -2.56 7.89
N ILE A 385 21.86 -2.46 8.94
CA ILE A 385 21.42 -2.44 10.34
C ILE A 385 20.53 -1.22 10.59
N ALA A 386 20.95 -0.04 10.13
CA ALA A 386 20.17 1.19 10.29
C ALA A 386 18.77 1.04 9.68
N ARG A 387 18.67 0.55 8.44
CA ARG A 387 17.38 0.31 7.77
C ARG A 387 16.54 -0.74 8.46
N THR A 388 17.15 -1.86 8.87
CA THR A 388 16.46 -2.96 9.56
C THR A 388 15.84 -2.48 10.87
N ARG A 389 16.59 -1.71 11.66
CA ARG A 389 16.10 -1.10 12.90
C ARG A 389 15.00 -0.06 12.64
N LEU A 390 15.10 0.70 11.56
CA LEU A 390 14.02 1.63 11.18
C LEU A 390 12.73 0.89 10.79
N ALA A 391 12.83 -0.22 10.06
CA ALA A 391 11.69 -1.09 9.76
C ALA A 391 11.08 -1.72 11.02
N GLN A 392 11.91 -2.06 12.02
CA GLN A 392 11.46 -2.49 13.34
C GLN A 392 10.64 -1.40 14.04
N VAL A 393 11.16 -0.16 14.11
CA VAL A 393 10.44 0.98 14.71
C VAL A 393 9.12 1.22 13.98
N ALA A 394 9.10 1.23 12.64
CA ALA A 394 7.88 1.42 11.87
C ALA A 394 6.83 0.32 12.13
N GLY A 395 7.25 -0.94 12.24
CA GLY A 395 6.37 -2.07 12.59
C GLY A 395 5.79 -1.94 14.01
N GLN A 396 6.59 -1.49 14.97
CA GLN A 396 6.14 -1.22 16.34
C GLN A 396 5.13 -0.07 16.38
N VAL A 397 5.39 1.03 15.66
CA VAL A 397 4.43 2.14 15.52
C VAL A 397 3.09 1.63 14.99
N LEU A 398 3.10 0.82 13.93
CA LEU A 398 1.88 0.23 13.39
C LEU A 398 1.12 -0.58 14.45
N GLN A 399 1.82 -1.48 15.15
CA GLN A 399 1.22 -2.36 16.16
C GLN A 399 0.62 -1.60 17.34
N VAL A 400 1.35 -0.59 17.83
CA VAL A 400 1.00 0.17 19.03
C VAL A 400 -0.08 1.23 18.74
N MET A 401 -0.03 1.85 17.56
CA MET A 401 -0.89 3.01 17.23
C MET A 401 -2.14 2.66 16.43
N TYR A 402 -2.08 1.64 15.56
CA TYR A 402 -3.13 1.40 14.54
C TYR A 402 -3.82 0.05 14.67
N LEU A 403 -3.12 -1.00 15.11
CA LEU A 403 -3.73 -2.33 15.22
C LEU A 403 -4.55 -2.46 16.49
N ARG A 404 -5.78 -2.98 16.37
CA ARG A 404 -6.71 -3.18 17.49
C ARG A 404 -6.18 -4.22 18.49
N ASN A 405 -6.35 -3.94 19.78
CA ASN A 405 -6.18 -4.91 20.85
C ASN A 405 -7.53 -5.02 21.60
N ASP A 406 -8.15 -6.19 21.60
CA ASP A 406 -9.52 -6.39 22.10
C ASP A 406 -9.67 -6.31 23.63
N ARG A 407 -8.56 -6.12 24.34
CA ARG A 407 -8.52 -5.95 25.80
C ARG A 407 -8.01 -4.54 26.14
N PRO A 408 -8.91 -3.56 26.34
CA PRO A 408 -8.52 -2.19 26.69
C PRO A 408 -7.68 -2.12 27.97
N ASP A 409 -7.93 -3.02 28.94
CA ASP A 409 -7.15 -3.14 30.18
C ASP A 409 -5.71 -3.65 29.99
N SER A 410 -5.37 -4.17 28.80
CA SER A 410 -4.06 -4.76 28.50
C SER A 410 -3.15 -3.89 27.64
N ARG A 411 -3.61 -2.69 27.23
CA ARG A 411 -2.75 -1.71 26.59
C ARG A 411 -2.04 -0.91 27.68
N GLU A 412 -0.74 -1.12 27.80
CA GLU A 412 0.10 -0.34 28.70
C GLU A 412 0.18 1.12 28.20
N GLY A 413 -0.18 2.06 29.07
CA GLY A 413 -0.01 3.50 28.85
C GLY A 413 -1.12 4.20 28.06
N SER A 414 -1.27 5.51 28.31
CA SER A 414 -2.19 6.38 27.57
C SER A 414 -1.77 6.51 26.10
N GLN A 415 -2.67 6.99 25.23
CA GLN A 415 -2.32 7.30 23.84
C GLN A 415 -1.14 8.28 23.75
N ALA A 416 -1.07 9.23 24.70
CA ALA A 416 0.04 10.16 24.82
C ALA A 416 1.37 9.46 25.05
N GLN A 417 1.38 8.49 25.98
CA GLN A 417 2.54 7.70 26.32
C GLN A 417 3.03 6.89 25.11
N ARG A 418 2.11 6.24 24.39
CA ARG A 418 2.44 5.47 23.18
C ARG A 418 3.08 6.30 22.07
N VAL A 419 2.55 7.50 21.83
CA VAL A 419 3.14 8.46 20.87
C VAL A 419 4.54 8.86 21.32
N GLN A 420 4.69 9.22 22.60
CA GLN A 420 5.96 9.65 23.15
C GLN A 420 7.02 8.55 23.09
N ASP A 421 6.66 7.32 23.46
CA ASP A 421 7.58 6.17 23.44
C ASP A 421 7.99 5.79 22.01
N SER A 422 7.04 5.84 21.07
CA SER A 422 7.32 5.63 19.64
C SER A 422 8.31 6.66 19.10
N LEU A 423 8.10 7.94 19.41
CA LEU A 423 9.00 9.02 18.99
C LEU A 423 10.37 8.91 19.67
N LYS A 424 10.41 8.58 20.97
CA LYS A 424 11.67 8.32 21.69
C LYS A 424 12.45 7.17 21.06
N ASN A 425 11.79 6.08 20.67
CA ASN A 425 12.45 4.96 20.00
C ASN A 425 13.03 5.37 18.65
N LEU A 426 12.33 6.21 17.88
CA LEU A 426 12.85 6.75 16.63
C LEU A 426 14.04 7.70 16.85
N LEU A 427 13.98 8.56 17.86
CA LEU A 427 15.10 9.43 18.23
C LEU A 427 16.33 8.62 18.65
N ARG A 428 16.15 7.61 19.50
CA ARG A 428 17.23 6.69 19.89
C ARG A 428 17.81 5.97 18.69
N TRP A 429 16.98 5.54 17.73
CA TRP A 429 17.48 4.95 16.50
C TRP A 429 18.39 5.93 15.75
N ARG A 430 17.97 7.20 15.61
CA ARG A 430 18.74 8.26 14.94
C ARG A 430 20.04 8.59 15.67
N GLU A 431 20.02 8.68 16.99
CA GLU A 431 21.19 8.96 17.83
C GLU A 431 22.23 7.82 17.79
N ASN A 432 21.79 6.59 17.54
CA ASN A 432 22.65 5.41 17.41
C ASN A 432 23.16 5.19 15.98
N LEU A 433 22.92 6.12 15.05
CA LEU A 433 23.45 6.02 13.69
C LEU A 433 24.96 6.27 13.68
N PRO A 434 25.75 5.45 12.96
CA PRO A 434 27.14 5.72 12.68
C PRO A 434 27.36 7.10 12.03
N ASN A 435 28.49 7.74 12.34
CA ASN A 435 28.81 9.09 11.86
C ASN A 435 28.76 9.22 10.32
N HIS A 436 29.17 8.18 9.58
CA HIS A 436 29.16 8.22 8.10
C HIS A 436 27.76 8.15 7.50
N LEU A 437 26.76 7.67 8.25
CA LEU A 437 25.36 7.67 7.84
C LEU A 437 24.61 8.95 8.26
N CYS A 438 25.15 9.70 9.22
CA CYS A 438 24.55 10.94 9.73
C CYS A 438 24.69 12.14 8.76
N VAL A 439 25.48 12.02 7.67
CA VAL A 439 25.92 13.16 6.84
C VAL A 439 25.09 13.34 5.56
N ASN A 440 24.25 12.38 5.16
CA ASN A 440 23.54 12.46 3.88
C ASN A 440 22.10 12.94 4.05
N ALA A 441 21.89 14.26 3.91
CA ALA A 441 20.57 14.88 3.85
C ALA A 441 19.67 14.32 2.72
N ASN A 442 20.23 13.60 1.74
CA ASN A 442 19.51 13.04 0.59
C ASN A 442 19.37 11.49 0.62
N ASP A 443 19.63 10.83 1.75
CA ASP A 443 19.48 9.37 1.84
C ASP A 443 17.97 8.97 1.90
N PRO A 444 17.52 7.97 1.11
CA PRO A 444 16.23 7.29 1.31
C PRO A 444 15.89 6.96 2.77
N THR A 445 16.89 6.68 3.61
CA THR A 445 16.72 6.44 5.05
C THR A 445 16.08 7.64 5.77
N GLN A 446 16.41 8.88 5.36
CA GLN A 446 15.81 10.09 5.92
C GLN A 446 14.32 10.19 5.54
N THR A 447 13.98 9.86 4.30
CA THR A 447 12.58 9.88 3.82
C THR A 447 11.71 8.92 4.62
N LEU A 448 12.23 7.71 4.88
CA LEU A 448 11.55 6.69 5.70
C LEU A 448 11.44 7.11 7.17
N SER A 449 12.48 7.73 7.74
CA SER A 449 12.45 8.26 9.12
C SER A 449 11.35 9.31 9.29
N ASN A 450 11.28 10.27 8.37
CA ASN A 450 10.24 11.29 8.34
C ASN A 450 8.85 10.67 8.18
N ALA A 451 8.70 9.67 7.31
CA ALA A 451 7.44 8.95 7.12
C ALA A 451 6.99 8.24 8.41
N CYS A 452 7.93 7.73 9.22
CA CYS A 452 7.65 7.15 10.53
C CYS A 452 7.14 8.20 11.54
N ILE A 453 7.73 9.41 11.54
CA ILE A 453 7.23 10.54 12.36
C ILE A 453 5.82 10.92 11.92
N VAL A 454 5.58 11.09 10.62
CA VAL A 454 4.25 11.39 10.07
C VAL A 454 3.25 10.31 10.48
N MET A 455 3.61 9.03 10.36
CA MET A 455 2.76 7.93 10.79
C MET A 455 2.44 7.97 12.29
N THR A 456 3.39 8.35 13.14
CA THR A 456 3.18 8.41 14.59
C THR A 456 2.29 9.59 14.99
N THR A 457 2.40 10.72 14.27
CA THR A 457 1.79 12.00 14.65
C THR A 457 0.51 12.36 13.89
N ARG A 458 0.29 11.80 12.69
CA ARG A 458 -0.92 12.05 11.88
C ARG A 458 -2.26 11.73 12.57
N PRO A 459 -2.37 10.79 13.54
CA PRO A 459 -3.61 10.63 14.32
C PRO A 459 -4.00 11.90 15.09
N ILE A 460 -3.01 12.57 15.69
CA ILE A 460 -3.19 13.82 16.44
C ILE A 460 -3.60 14.93 15.47
N PHE A 461 -2.93 14.98 14.32
CA PHE A 461 -3.24 15.90 13.23
C PHE A 461 -4.71 15.78 12.77
N LEU A 462 -5.18 14.56 12.54
CA LEU A 462 -6.56 14.28 12.15
C LEU A 462 -7.55 14.69 13.25
N ASN A 463 -7.21 14.49 14.52
CA ASN A 463 -8.07 14.93 15.63
C ASN A 463 -8.21 16.46 15.66
N ILE A 464 -7.09 17.18 15.51
CA ILE A 464 -7.09 18.64 15.41
C ILE A 464 -7.92 19.11 14.21
N LEU A 465 -7.78 18.43 13.05
CA LEU A 465 -8.59 18.73 11.86
C LEU A 465 -10.09 18.61 12.16
N ARG A 466 -10.52 17.50 12.77
CA ARG A 466 -11.93 17.27 13.11
C ARG A 466 -12.51 18.35 14.02
N GLN A 467 -11.81 18.69 15.10
CA GLN A 467 -12.27 19.73 16.03
C GLN A 467 -12.33 21.11 15.36
N THR A 468 -11.33 21.42 14.53
CA THR A 468 -11.27 22.68 13.78
C THR A 468 -12.43 22.81 12.79
N ILE A 469 -12.75 21.74 12.06
CA ILE A 469 -13.88 21.73 11.12
C ILE A 469 -15.22 21.78 11.86
N ALA A 470 -15.39 21.03 12.95
CA ALA A 470 -16.60 21.09 13.77
C ALA A 470 -16.87 22.51 14.29
N PHE A 471 -15.84 23.20 14.79
CA PHE A 471 -15.95 24.60 15.21
C PHE A 471 -16.30 25.53 14.04
N LYS A 472 -15.63 25.40 12.89
CA LYS A 472 -15.92 26.21 11.69
C LYS A 472 -17.34 26.01 11.17
N LYS A 473 -17.93 24.83 11.34
CA LYS A 473 -19.33 24.55 11.03
C LYS A 473 -20.32 25.02 12.10
N GLY A 474 -19.84 25.58 13.21
CA GLY A 474 -20.68 25.98 14.35
C GLY A 474 -21.25 24.80 15.14
N LEU A 475 -20.69 23.60 14.99
CA LEU A 475 -21.16 22.36 15.62
C LEU A 475 -20.51 22.10 17.00
N GLY A 476 -19.57 22.95 17.43
CA GLY A 476 -18.87 22.80 18.70
C GLY A 476 -18.16 24.09 19.14
N PRO A 477 -17.66 24.13 20.38
CA PRO A 477 -16.90 25.26 20.90
C PRO A 477 -15.54 25.41 20.19
N GLU A 478 -14.89 26.56 20.38
CA GLU A 478 -13.53 26.78 19.88
C GLU A 478 -12.57 25.72 20.46
N PRO A 479 -11.76 25.06 19.62
CA PRO A 479 -10.94 23.96 20.07
C PRO A 479 -9.79 24.46 20.96
N GLN A 480 -9.78 24.02 22.22
CA GLN A 480 -8.66 24.26 23.13
C GLN A 480 -7.59 23.19 22.91
N ILE A 481 -6.72 23.42 21.92
CA ILE A 481 -5.67 22.47 21.54
C ILE A 481 -4.45 22.68 22.46
N PRO A 482 -3.99 21.65 23.20
CA PRO A 482 -2.80 21.75 24.03
C PRO A 482 -1.53 22.04 23.21
N GLN A 483 -0.56 22.74 23.81
CA GLN A 483 0.69 23.10 23.14
C GLN A 483 1.49 21.89 22.67
N SER A 484 1.46 20.79 23.43
CA SER A 484 2.03 19.50 23.07
C SER A 484 1.48 18.95 21.75
N ALA A 485 0.16 19.02 21.56
CA ALA A 485 -0.52 18.56 20.36
C ALA A 485 -0.19 19.45 19.15
N ILE A 486 -0.11 20.77 19.35
CA ILE A 486 0.34 21.72 18.33
C ILE A 486 1.78 21.41 17.90
N SER A 487 2.69 21.18 18.85
CA SER A 487 4.08 20.83 18.55
C SER A 487 4.20 19.49 17.78
N LEU A 488 3.39 18.49 18.11
CA LEU A 488 3.36 17.22 17.37
C LEU A 488 2.76 17.36 15.96
N ALA A 489 1.74 18.20 15.79
CA ALA A 489 1.19 18.53 14.47
C ALA A 489 2.20 19.31 13.61
N ASP A 490 2.94 20.25 14.22
CA ASP A 490 4.04 20.97 13.56
C ASP A 490 5.16 20.02 13.14
N ALA A 491 5.56 19.08 14.00
CA ALA A 491 6.53 18.04 13.64
C ALA A 491 6.05 17.19 12.44
N CYS A 492 4.77 16.78 12.44
CA CYS A 492 4.16 16.06 11.32
C CYS A 492 4.25 16.85 10.01
N TYR A 493 3.90 18.14 10.05
CA TYR A 493 3.93 19.01 8.88
C TYR A 493 5.33 19.28 8.36
N ARG A 494 6.29 19.56 9.25
CA ARG A 494 7.70 19.76 8.89
C ARG A 494 8.28 18.52 8.23
N CYS A 495 8.00 17.33 8.77
CA CYS A 495 8.44 16.07 8.17
C CYS A 495 7.83 15.84 6.79
N ALA A 496 6.54 16.13 6.61
CA ALA A 496 5.88 16.05 5.31
C ALA A 496 6.52 17.02 4.28
N ARG A 497 6.74 18.28 4.65
CA ARG A 497 7.40 19.26 3.78
C ARG A 497 8.82 18.86 3.41
N HIS A 498 9.58 18.35 4.38
CA HIS A 498 10.93 17.90 4.11
C HIS A 498 10.93 16.71 3.14
N ASN A 499 10.04 15.73 3.32
CA ASN A 499 9.89 14.62 2.38
C ASN A 499 9.58 15.08 0.96
N VAL A 500 8.65 16.03 0.79
CA VAL A 500 8.37 16.58 -0.54
C VAL A 500 9.61 17.24 -1.14
N ARG A 501 10.38 17.99 -0.34
CA ARG A 501 11.62 18.63 -0.79
C ARG A 501 12.66 17.61 -1.23
N LEU A 502 12.93 16.59 -0.41
CA LEU A 502 13.89 15.51 -0.75
C LEU A 502 13.50 14.78 -2.04
N LEU A 503 12.20 14.50 -2.21
CA LEU A 503 11.69 13.80 -3.39
C LEU A 503 11.66 14.71 -4.62
N THR A 504 11.49 16.02 -4.44
CA THR A 504 11.61 17.02 -5.52
C THR A 504 13.06 17.20 -5.94
N ASP A 505 14.00 17.24 -5.00
CA ASP A 505 15.43 17.32 -5.28
C ASP A 505 15.90 16.06 -6.02
N SER A 506 15.43 14.88 -5.58
CA SER A 506 15.67 13.60 -6.26
C SER A 506 15.04 13.54 -7.67
N TRP A 507 13.88 14.18 -7.85
CA TRP A 507 13.27 14.31 -9.18
C TRP A 507 14.13 15.22 -10.08
N ALA A 508 14.57 16.35 -9.56
CA ALA A 508 15.34 17.35 -10.30
C ALA A 508 16.76 16.86 -10.68
N ASP A 509 17.41 16.04 -9.85
CA ASP A 509 18.74 15.46 -10.14
C ASP A 509 18.69 14.15 -10.94
N GLY A 510 17.49 13.62 -11.20
CA GLY A 510 17.26 12.39 -11.96
C GLY A 510 17.48 11.09 -11.19
N SER A 511 17.76 11.15 -9.89
CA SER A 511 17.89 9.98 -9.00
C SER A 511 16.54 9.35 -8.63
N PHE A 512 15.41 10.05 -8.85
CA PHE A 512 14.07 9.53 -8.62
C PHE A 512 13.81 8.34 -9.56
N PRO A 513 13.61 7.12 -9.03
CA PRO A 513 13.35 5.97 -9.88
C PRO A 513 11.88 5.99 -10.32
N THR A 514 11.66 6.13 -11.63
CA THR A 514 10.32 6.39 -12.19
C THR A 514 9.27 5.38 -11.75
N PHE A 515 9.58 4.08 -11.75
CA PHE A 515 8.62 3.01 -11.40
C PHE A 515 8.81 2.45 -9.99
N ASP A 516 9.51 3.17 -9.10
CA ASP A 516 9.55 2.83 -7.67
C ASP A 516 8.20 3.16 -7.02
N TRP A 517 7.71 2.27 -6.17
CA TRP A 517 6.41 2.45 -5.52
C TRP A 517 6.47 3.32 -4.25
N LEU A 518 7.59 3.29 -3.51
CA LEU A 518 7.73 3.97 -2.22
C LEU A 518 7.83 5.49 -2.39
N TYR A 519 8.55 5.97 -3.40
CA TYR A 519 8.76 7.41 -3.59
C TYR A 519 7.43 8.15 -3.86
N PRO A 520 6.57 7.71 -4.80
CA PRO A 520 5.25 8.29 -5.00
C PRO A 520 4.33 8.13 -3.78
N GLN A 521 4.47 7.05 -3.00
CA GLN A 521 3.73 6.87 -1.75
C GLN A 521 4.12 7.91 -0.70
N TYR A 522 5.41 8.17 -0.50
CA TYR A 522 5.87 9.19 0.44
C TYR A 522 5.48 10.60 0.01
N LEU A 523 5.52 10.90 -1.30
CA LEU A 523 4.95 12.12 -1.87
C LEU A 523 3.46 12.23 -1.54
N PHE A 524 2.69 11.17 -1.80
CA PHE A 524 1.26 11.12 -1.52
C PHE A 524 0.93 11.35 -0.04
N SER A 525 1.57 10.61 0.86
CA SER A 525 1.37 10.71 2.31
C SER A 525 1.67 12.13 2.81
N SER A 526 2.77 12.73 2.32
CA SER A 526 3.18 14.08 2.68
C SER A 526 2.24 15.15 2.09
N ALA A 527 1.80 14.98 0.84
CA ALA A 527 0.87 15.88 0.18
C ALA A 527 -0.49 15.92 0.90
N ILE A 528 -1.00 14.80 1.44
CA ILE A 528 -2.22 14.80 2.26
C ILE A 528 -2.05 15.75 3.44
N ILE A 529 -0.96 15.63 4.21
CA ILE A 529 -0.70 16.44 5.41
C ILE A 529 -0.62 17.93 5.09
N ILE A 530 0.10 18.30 4.02
CA ILE A 530 0.24 19.70 3.58
C ILE A 530 -1.10 20.24 3.05
N GLN A 531 -1.89 19.42 2.36
CA GLN A 531 -3.18 19.85 1.84
C GLN A 531 -4.16 20.18 2.96
N ILE A 532 -4.28 19.30 3.96
CA ILE A 532 -5.20 19.49 5.09
C ILE A 532 -4.68 20.52 6.09
N SER A 533 -3.37 20.81 6.13
CA SER A 533 -2.83 21.84 7.04
C SER A 533 -3.37 23.23 6.76
N SER A 534 -3.73 23.52 5.50
CA SER A 534 -4.39 24.79 5.13
C SER A 534 -5.68 25.05 5.93
N LEU A 535 -6.33 23.99 6.44
CA LEU A 535 -7.53 24.07 7.24
C LEU A 535 -7.26 24.29 8.73
N ILE A 536 -6.06 23.94 9.20
CA ILE A 536 -5.65 23.99 10.60
C ILE A 536 -4.73 25.21 10.74
N LYS A 537 -5.29 26.38 11.10
CA LYS A 537 -4.49 27.59 11.32
C LYS A 537 -3.55 27.37 12.51
N GLY A 538 -2.32 26.95 12.26
CA GLY A 538 -1.24 27.05 13.25
C GLY A 538 -0.76 28.50 13.32
N LYS A 539 -0.53 29.02 14.53
CA LYS A 539 -0.16 30.43 14.77
C LYS A 539 1.06 30.93 13.99
N ASP A 540 1.92 30.03 13.50
CA ASP A 540 3.19 30.38 12.82
C ASP A 540 3.50 29.47 11.62
N TRP A 541 2.50 28.82 11.01
CA TRP A 541 2.77 27.93 9.87
C TRP A 541 3.04 28.84 8.67
N PRO A 542 4.24 28.78 8.06
CA PRO A 542 4.52 29.66 6.94
C PRO A 542 3.47 29.42 5.86
N HIS A 543 2.92 30.51 5.31
CA HIS A 543 2.00 30.52 4.16
C HIS A 543 2.56 29.80 2.91
N ASN A 544 3.79 29.28 2.98
CA ASN A 544 4.55 28.69 1.90
C ASN A 544 4.51 27.14 1.87
N GLY A 545 3.36 26.54 2.16
CA GLY A 545 3.11 25.11 1.90
C GLY A 545 2.76 24.83 0.43
N GLN A 546 2.24 25.85 -0.26
CA GLN A 546 1.67 25.79 -1.61
C GLN A 546 2.68 25.32 -2.67
N GLU A 547 3.91 25.83 -2.65
CA GLU A 547 4.94 25.42 -3.62
C GLU A 547 5.26 23.92 -3.54
N GLN A 548 5.29 23.36 -2.32
CA GLN A 548 5.63 21.94 -2.13
C GLN A 548 4.51 21.04 -2.63
N ILE A 549 3.26 21.37 -2.31
CA ILE A 549 2.12 20.59 -2.78
C ILE A 549 1.94 20.70 -4.29
N GLU A 550 2.19 21.87 -4.90
CA GLU A 550 2.25 22.01 -6.36
C GLU A 550 3.30 21.09 -6.97
N SER A 551 4.52 21.10 -6.41
CA SER A 551 5.60 20.21 -6.83
C SER A 551 5.20 18.72 -6.70
N ALA A 552 4.57 18.34 -5.59
CA ALA A 552 4.12 16.97 -5.36
C ALA A 552 3.04 16.52 -6.36
N PHE A 553 2.06 17.39 -6.64
CA PHE A 553 1.02 17.13 -7.64
C PHE A 553 1.61 17.02 -9.05
N GLU A 554 2.53 17.92 -9.41
CA GLU A 554 3.18 17.92 -10.71
C GLU A 554 3.96 16.62 -10.94
N ILE A 555 4.80 16.22 -9.98
CA ILE A 555 5.56 14.96 -10.06
C ILE A 555 4.61 13.76 -10.18
N LEU A 556 3.54 13.71 -9.38
CA LEU A 556 2.56 12.61 -9.45
C LEU A 556 1.81 12.59 -10.80
N CYS A 557 1.50 13.75 -11.38
CA CYS A 557 0.89 13.85 -12.72
C CYS A 557 1.84 13.34 -13.80
N GLN A 558 3.10 13.79 -13.77
CA GLN A 558 4.12 13.31 -14.70
C GLN A 558 4.30 11.79 -14.59
N LEU A 559 4.34 11.24 -13.37
CA LEU A 559 4.38 9.80 -13.15
C LEU A 559 3.15 9.07 -13.71
N ARG A 560 1.94 9.57 -13.48
CA ARG A 560 0.71 9.02 -14.09
C ARG A 560 0.85 8.97 -15.61
N ASP A 561 1.37 10.04 -16.22
CA ASP A 561 1.49 10.17 -17.68
C ASP A 561 2.57 9.23 -18.25
N THR A 562 3.60 8.89 -17.47
CA THR A 562 4.54 7.80 -17.82
C THR A 562 3.93 6.40 -17.72
N GLY A 563 2.72 6.28 -17.18
CA GLY A 563 2.00 5.01 -16.96
C GLY A 563 2.14 4.42 -15.55
N HIS A 564 2.64 5.20 -14.58
CA HIS A 564 2.82 4.71 -13.21
C HIS A 564 1.48 4.38 -12.54
N LEU A 565 1.31 3.10 -12.18
CA LEU A 565 0.02 2.58 -11.72
C LEU A 565 -0.44 3.16 -10.38
N ALA A 566 0.45 3.24 -9.38
CA ALA A 566 0.09 3.77 -8.05
C ALA A 566 -0.13 5.30 -8.03
N ALA A 567 0.71 6.07 -8.72
CA ALA A 567 0.57 7.53 -8.84
C ALA A 567 -0.82 7.95 -9.35
N LYS A 568 -1.38 7.23 -10.33
CA LYS A 568 -2.75 7.44 -10.81
C LYS A 568 -3.79 7.33 -9.68
N GLU A 569 -3.63 6.40 -8.75
CA GLU A 569 -4.56 6.23 -7.63
C GLU A 569 -4.34 7.27 -6.53
N PHE A 570 -3.07 7.58 -6.23
CA PHE A 570 -2.71 8.61 -5.26
C PHE A 570 -3.27 9.98 -5.68
N LEU A 571 -3.18 10.34 -6.95
CA LEU A 571 -3.80 11.56 -7.49
C LEU A 571 -5.31 11.59 -7.25
N ARG A 572 -6.04 10.49 -7.51
CA ARG A 572 -7.49 10.43 -7.27
C ARG A 572 -7.85 10.70 -5.80
N HIS A 573 -7.03 10.22 -4.87
CA HIS A 573 -7.22 10.52 -3.44
C HIS A 573 -6.97 11.99 -3.11
N LEU A 574 -5.90 12.59 -3.65
CA LEU A 574 -5.56 14.00 -3.44
C LEU A 574 -6.59 14.94 -4.09
N GLU A 575 -7.05 14.62 -5.30
CA GLU A 575 -8.12 15.35 -6.00
C GLU A 575 -9.43 15.28 -5.21
N ALA A 576 -9.76 14.13 -4.61
CA ALA A 576 -10.95 14.01 -3.79
C ALA A 576 -10.86 14.81 -2.48
N ILE A 577 -9.66 14.92 -1.88
CA ILE A 577 -9.44 15.82 -0.73
C ILE A 577 -9.56 17.27 -1.18
N LYS A 578 -8.95 17.65 -2.31
CA LYS A 578 -9.06 18.98 -2.93
C LYS A 578 -10.52 19.38 -3.11
N ALA A 579 -11.32 18.50 -3.73
CA ALA A 579 -12.74 18.73 -3.95
C ALA A 579 -13.51 18.94 -2.64
N ALA A 580 -13.25 18.15 -1.60
CA ALA A 580 -13.88 18.32 -0.30
C ALA A 580 -13.50 19.65 0.38
N ILE A 581 -12.25 20.12 0.21
CA ILE A 581 -11.82 21.43 0.69
C ILE A 581 -12.53 22.55 -0.10
N SER A 582 -12.60 22.43 -1.42
CA SER A 582 -13.31 23.40 -2.27
C SER A 582 -14.79 23.50 -1.91
N GLU A 583 -15.43 22.37 -1.59
CA GLU A 583 -16.82 22.33 -1.11
C GLU A 583 -17.01 23.21 0.14
N LEU A 584 -16.11 23.11 1.13
CA LEU A 584 -16.16 23.94 2.34
C LEU A 584 -16.01 25.45 2.05
N VAL A 585 -15.19 25.81 1.05
CA VAL A 585 -15.05 27.21 0.62
C VAL A 585 -16.35 27.68 -0.03
N THR A 586 -16.91 26.88 -0.95
CA THR A 586 -18.15 27.24 -1.66
C THR A 586 -19.38 27.29 -0.74
N SER A 587 -19.41 26.48 0.31
CA SER A 587 -20.48 26.47 1.31
C SER A 587 -20.34 27.60 2.35
N GLY A 588 -19.27 28.41 2.27
CA GLY A 588 -19.02 29.52 3.19
C GLY A 588 -18.59 29.10 4.60
N VAL A 589 -18.25 27.83 4.82
CA VAL A 589 -17.75 27.33 6.11
C VAL A 589 -16.34 27.86 6.39
N ILE A 590 -15.55 28.07 5.34
CA ILE A 590 -14.25 28.74 5.39
C ILE A 590 -14.20 29.88 4.38
N PRO A 591 -13.52 30.99 4.69
CA PRO A 591 -13.38 32.10 3.76
C PRO A 591 -12.57 31.70 2.53
N SER A 592 -12.87 32.30 1.38
CA SER A 592 -12.02 32.20 0.19
C SER A 592 -10.65 32.83 0.50
N SER A 593 -9.58 32.04 0.42
CA SER A 593 -8.18 32.46 0.58
C SER A 593 -7.38 31.99 -0.63
N PRO A 594 -6.34 32.72 -1.08
CA PRO A 594 -5.36 32.18 -2.02
C PRO A 594 -4.72 30.88 -1.52
N ASP A 595 -4.66 30.65 -0.21
CA ASP A 595 -4.18 29.38 0.39
C ASP A 595 -5.03 28.16 0.00
N TYR A 596 -6.23 28.37 -0.57
CA TYR A 596 -7.15 27.33 -1.01
C TYR A 596 -7.31 27.28 -2.53
N VAL A 597 -6.60 28.14 -3.27
CA VAL A 597 -6.61 28.19 -4.74
C VAL A 597 -5.46 27.33 -5.25
N TRP A 598 -5.83 26.25 -5.93
CA TRP A 598 -4.89 25.25 -6.42
C TRP A 598 -4.77 25.38 -7.93
N PRO A 599 -3.57 25.28 -8.52
CA PRO A 599 -3.43 25.26 -9.96
C PRO A 599 -4.28 24.15 -10.57
N SER A 600 -4.86 24.45 -11.73
CA SER A 600 -5.48 23.44 -12.59
C SER A 600 -4.36 22.61 -13.22
N PRO A 601 -4.60 21.33 -13.58
CA PRO A 601 -3.64 20.60 -14.40
C PRO A 601 -3.41 21.42 -15.67
N SER A 602 -2.24 22.03 -15.83
CA SER A 602 -1.91 22.81 -17.01
C SER A 602 -1.77 21.84 -18.19
N ASP A 603 -2.53 22.07 -19.27
CA ASP A 603 -2.35 21.36 -20.55
C ASP A 603 -1.04 21.75 -21.27
N GLU A 604 -0.28 22.71 -20.73
CA GLU A 604 1.04 23.10 -21.24
C GLU A 604 2.15 22.55 -20.35
N ILE A 605 2.80 21.50 -20.86
CA ILE A 605 4.03 20.89 -20.33
C ILE A 605 5.19 21.87 -20.59
N GLY A 606 5.37 22.85 -19.70
CA GLY A 606 6.46 23.81 -19.73
C GLY A 606 7.42 23.59 -18.57
N ALA A 607 8.59 23.02 -18.85
CA ALA A 607 9.64 22.75 -17.88
C ALA A 607 10.08 24.02 -17.12
N SER A 608 9.85 24.05 -15.81
CA SER A 608 10.64 24.90 -14.89
C SER A 608 10.51 24.42 -13.43
N VAL A 609 11.05 23.23 -13.14
CA VAL A 609 11.45 22.90 -11.76
C VAL A 609 12.73 23.68 -11.49
N ALA A 610 12.61 24.91 -11.00
CA ALA A 610 13.77 25.73 -10.64
C ALA A 610 14.53 25.01 -9.51
N ALA A 611 15.76 24.60 -9.78
CA ALA A 611 16.62 23.89 -8.84
C ALA A 611 16.82 24.70 -7.55
N ILE A 612 16.27 24.22 -6.44
CA ILE A 612 16.45 24.83 -5.12
C ILE A 612 17.77 24.32 -4.54
N ARG A 613 18.90 24.92 -4.94
CA ARG A 613 20.18 24.72 -4.24
C ARG A 613 20.27 25.62 -3.02
N GLY A 614 20.51 25.01 -1.87
CA GLY A 614 21.13 25.65 -0.71
C GLY A 614 20.16 26.22 0.32
N HIS A 615 19.72 25.39 1.26
CA HIS A 615 19.37 25.83 2.61
C HIS A 615 19.97 24.87 3.64
N PRO A 616 20.48 25.38 4.78
CA PRO A 616 21.17 24.55 5.78
C PRO A 616 20.22 23.51 6.38
N ASN A 617 20.79 22.37 6.77
CA ASN A 617 20.13 21.25 7.45
C ASN A 617 19.03 21.73 8.40
N LEU A 618 17.76 21.50 8.04
CA LEU A 618 16.64 21.74 8.95
C LEU A 618 16.72 20.68 10.05
N ASP A 619 16.89 21.10 11.30
CA ASP A 619 16.77 20.21 12.45
C ASP A 619 15.34 19.64 12.49
N MET A 620 15.24 18.36 12.13
CA MET A 620 13.99 17.61 11.88
C MET A 620 13.16 17.38 13.13
N SER A 621 13.78 17.56 14.28
CA SER A 621 13.19 17.53 15.61
C SER A 621 13.56 18.83 16.31
N GLY A 622 13.43 19.96 15.60
CA GLY A 622 13.86 21.28 16.09
C GLY A 622 13.54 21.43 17.57
N PRO A 623 14.38 22.13 18.36
CA PRO A 623 14.55 21.97 19.81
C PRO A 623 13.27 21.68 20.58
N LEU A 624 12.17 22.35 20.22
CA LEU A 624 10.78 22.07 20.58
C LEU A 624 10.35 20.60 20.64
N LEU A 625 10.63 19.73 19.66
CA LEU A 625 10.21 18.32 19.70
C LEU A 625 11.06 17.51 20.68
N GLN A 626 12.38 17.75 20.71
CA GLN A 626 13.27 17.10 21.67
C GLN A 626 12.91 17.52 23.10
N ASP A 627 12.72 18.82 23.34
CA ASP A 627 12.30 19.41 24.61
C ASP A 627 10.93 18.88 25.04
N LEU A 628 10.00 18.73 24.10
CA LEU A 628 8.68 18.14 24.33
C LEU A 628 8.80 16.67 24.79
N LEU A 629 9.65 15.88 24.14
CA LEU A 629 9.81 14.46 24.45
C LEU A 629 10.53 14.19 25.77
N MET A 630 11.27 15.18 26.29
CA MET A 630 11.89 15.16 27.62
C MET A 630 10.89 15.38 28.77
N GLN A 631 9.66 15.84 28.49
CA GLN A 631 8.64 16.02 29.51
C GLN A 631 8.12 14.66 30.04
N PRO A 632 7.86 14.52 31.35
CA PRO A 632 7.47 13.24 31.95
C PRO A 632 6.09 12.74 31.49
N SER A 633 5.19 13.63 31.07
CA SER A 633 3.89 13.28 30.49
C SER A 633 3.43 14.35 29.51
N LEU A 634 3.11 13.97 28.27
CA LEU A 634 2.48 14.86 27.31
C LEU A 634 1.00 15.04 27.65
N ASP A 635 0.55 16.30 27.76
CA ASP A 635 -0.87 16.59 27.85
C ASP A 635 -1.54 16.34 26.48
N LEU A 636 -2.06 15.14 26.28
CA LEU A 636 -2.89 14.80 25.13
C LEU A 636 -4.29 14.35 25.58
N GLN A 637 -4.71 14.75 26.79
CA GLN A 637 -6.04 14.39 27.33
C GLN A 637 -7.19 14.94 26.49
N PHE A 638 -6.95 16.00 25.70
CA PHE A 638 -7.92 16.52 24.72
C PHE A 638 -8.31 15.48 23.64
N ILE A 639 -7.42 14.53 23.32
CA ILE A 639 -7.72 13.42 22.42
C ILE A 639 -8.73 12.50 23.09
N ASP A 640 -8.51 12.14 24.36
CA ASP A 640 -9.37 11.23 25.11
C ASP A 640 -10.77 11.83 25.36
N ASN A 641 -10.86 13.14 25.66
CA ASN A 641 -12.12 13.83 25.93
C ASN A 641 -13.00 13.99 24.68
N SER A 642 -12.43 14.37 23.53
CA SER A 642 -13.19 14.57 22.28
C SER A 642 -13.70 13.28 21.65
N LEU A 643 -13.10 12.13 21.98
CA LEU A 643 -13.56 10.81 21.54
C LEU A 643 -14.75 10.30 22.37
N SER A 644 -14.93 10.80 23.61
CA SER A 644 -16.08 10.46 24.45
C SER A 644 -17.39 11.12 24.00
N GLU A 645 -17.34 12.33 23.44
CA GLU A 645 -18.54 13.05 22.97
C GLU A 645 -19.10 12.46 21.66
N ASN A 646 -18.21 12.00 20.76
CA ASN A 646 -18.59 11.38 19.48
C ASN A 646 -19.18 9.96 19.60
N MET A 647 -19.11 9.32 20.77
CA MET A 647 -19.80 8.05 21.04
C MET A 647 -21.34 8.20 21.00
N SER A 648 -21.86 9.43 21.17
CA SER A 648 -23.30 9.72 21.13
C SER A 648 -23.84 9.97 19.71
N GLN A 649 -22.96 10.31 18.76
CA GLN A 649 -23.31 10.42 17.34
C GLN A 649 -22.94 9.11 16.65
N GLY A 650 -23.85 8.14 16.73
CA GLY A 650 -23.73 6.89 15.99
C GLY A 650 -23.50 7.15 14.51
N LEU A 651 -22.26 7.00 14.04
CA LEU A 651 -21.89 6.98 12.63
C LEU A 651 -22.39 5.66 12.02
N TYR A 652 -23.70 5.55 11.87
CA TYR A 652 -24.36 4.44 11.21
C TYR A 652 -24.11 4.52 9.70
N TRP A 653 -23.55 3.42 9.21
CA TRP A 653 -23.49 3.03 7.82
C TRP A 653 -24.85 3.14 7.15
N SER A 654 -24.91 3.75 5.96
CA SER A 654 -25.96 3.39 5.03
C SER A 654 -25.70 1.96 4.57
N THR A 655 -26.64 1.07 4.82
CA THR A 655 -26.75 -0.21 4.12
C THR A 655 -26.73 0.08 2.62
N ILE A 656 -25.59 -0.14 1.97
CA ILE A 656 -25.47 -0.03 0.52
C ILE A 656 -26.32 -1.16 -0.08
N THR A 657 -27.46 -0.79 -0.67
CA THR A 657 -28.11 -1.60 -1.70
C THR A 657 -27.31 -1.48 -3.00
N PRO A 658 -27.27 -2.51 -3.86
CA PRO A 658 -26.38 -2.58 -5.03
C PRO A 658 -26.64 -1.55 -6.14
N ASP A 659 -27.59 -0.62 -5.98
CA ASP A 659 -28.18 0.11 -7.10
C ASP A 659 -27.50 1.46 -7.42
N ASN A 660 -26.53 1.95 -6.64
CA ASN A 660 -25.91 3.27 -6.85
C ASN A 660 -24.44 3.24 -7.36
N CYS A 661 -23.93 2.12 -7.86
CA CYS A 661 -22.56 2.03 -8.40
C CYS A 661 -22.50 1.89 -9.93
N MET A 662 -23.61 2.10 -10.62
CA MET A 662 -23.68 2.08 -12.08
C MET A 662 -24.19 3.45 -12.53
N ASP A 663 -23.28 4.40 -12.70
CA ASP A 663 -23.39 5.48 -13.67
C ASP A 663 -22.11 6.32 -13.58
N GLN A 664 -21.05 5.86 -14.23
CA GLN A 664 -20.25 6.67 -15.17
C GLN A 664 -19.45 5.74 -16.09
N PRO A 665 -19.43 5.99 -17.42
CA PRO A 665 -18.98 5.02 -18.40
C PRO A 665 -17.46 4.95 -18.48
N TRP A 666 -16.95 3.73 -18.58
CA TRP A 666 -15.60 3.45 -19.04
C TRP A 666 -15.50 3.72 -20.55
N GLY A 667 -14.53 4.56 -20.94
CA GLY A 667 -14.00 4.61 -22.31
C GLY A 667 -14.39 5.83 -23.15
N GLY A 668 -13.36 6.52 -23.65
CA GLY A 668 -13.46 7.54 -24.69
C GLY A 668 -12.10 8.15 -25.04
N ALA A 669 -11.41 7.51 -25.99
CA ALA A 669 -10.17 7.89 -26.70
C ALA A 669 -8.83 7.84 -25.94
#